data_AF-A0A420GUV2-F1
#
_entry.id   AF-A0A420GUV2-F1
#
_cell.length_a   1.000
_cell.length_b   1.000
_cell.length_c   1.000
_cell.angle_alpha   90.00
_cell.angle_beta   90.00
_cell.angle_gamma   90.00
#
_symmetry.space_group_name_H-M   'P 1'
#
loop_
_entity.id
_entity.type
_entity.pdbx_description
1 polymer ?
#
loop_
_entity_poly.entity_id
_entity_poly.type
_entity_poly.pdbx_seq_one_letter_code
_entity_poly.pdbx_strand_id
1 'polypeptide(L)'
;MNTRYLSEEERARAALTMIPPEDYATWVDMAFALKQGFGEAGFDIWDEWSRTAHNYSERAARVTWRSAGESGGKTLASLFWLAQQHGFDVRASRAAMDPADRSRMLPVRPSVEKARHGPQVEARVRARQASVAREALAIWKWARPVGPGHPYLERKQVRPVPTLRELEAEELHALLGYAPRSAEEPLTGRVLVVPVRIGDTLSTLELIDAEGRKSALAGGAKSGGYWVVEPDRFRDGALTPILIAEGVATALAAWQATGWFSVAALSSGNLRLAAAMWRGRYPEAEMLVLADLGAGYEHAKQAALGTSSLLAEPRFAPQARIAGDVPTDFDDMAVLSGPGVVGELLRESLYGAPQRDVADGEADRQPVVAQGSGDALKEDHAMGNVKEKLVGDGEVSGRRRTSRRRSDHQDAPEPTPQESTSPAPEPTTAQAQSQSQSQSQSQSQSQSQSQSQSPDADRREADAPRAEPPPAHAAGASARHQVGEPLYGLDEVPGEIKALAQHRFGAQIRMATPRENGGPYRGEVFNTEHYLIQEVSTRSVVFHAKSDLEFVSDRLRWMDENQRLNGAEVQVGYDGTHGKVYPWDRARDLLERTVASLKKSAREVGFGNDLDAMLDQLQATSWTRAREARAAALAQSKERVGREQEQGQGQQR
;
A
#
# COMPACT_ATOMS: atom_id res chain seq x y z
N MET A 1 -14.80 -25.16 39.66
CA MET A 1 -15.34 -23.98 40.40
C MET A 1 -15.96 -23.06 39.38
N ASN A 2 -17.15 -22.49 39.62
CA ASN A 2 -17.72 -21.52 38.68
C ASN A 2 -17.07 -20.16 38.92
N THR A 3 -16.13 -19.78 38.04
CA THR A 3 -15.53 -18.44 38.05
C THR A 3 -16.62 -17.41 37.78
N ARG A 4 -16.90 -16.55 38.75
CA ARG A 4 -17.87 -15.46 38.65
C ARG A 4 -17.14 -14.21 38.17
N TYR A 5 -17.56 -13.68 37.02
CA TYR A 5 -17.00 -12.46 36.44
C TYR A 5 -17.88 -11.28 36.86
N LEU A 6 -17.34 -10.30 37.58
CA LEU A 6 -18.10 -9.15 38.06
C LEU A 6 -18.21 -8.06 36.98
N SER A 7 -17.34 -8.07 35.97
CA SER A 7 -17.30 -7.12 34.85
C SER A 7 -16.99 -7.78 33.50
N GLU A 8 -17.28 -7.08 32.39
CA GLU A 8 -16.82 -7.55 31.06
C GLU A 8 -15.29 -7.44 30.91
N GLU A 9 -14.63 -6.52 31.60
CA GLU A 9 -13.16 -6.47 31.63
C GLU A 9 -12.54 -7.72 32.26
N GLU A 10 -13.06 -8.18 33.41
CA GLU A 10 -12.63 -9.45 34.02
C GLU A 10 -12.88 -10.64 33.10
N ARG A 11 -14.03 -10.64 32.40
CA ARG A 11 -14.33 -11.68 31.41
C ARG A 11 -13.36 -11.64 30.23
N ALA A 12 -12.93 -10.45 29.80
CA ALA A 12 -11.93 -10.26 28.76
C ALA A 12 -10.52 -10.66 29.22
N ARG A 13 -10.09 -10.26 30.42
CA ARG A 13 -8.83 -10.72 31.07
C ARG A 13 -8.78 -12.25 31.11
N ALA A 14 -9.85 -12.90 31.57
CA ALA A 14 -9.92 -14.36 31.66
C ALA A 14 -10.00 -15.07 30.29
N ALA A 15 -10.56 -14.42 29.26
CA ALA A 15 -10.53 -14.93 27.89
C ALA A 15 -9.11 -14.84 27.30
N LEU A 16 -8.39 -13.74 27.53
CA LEU A 16 -7.00 -13.55 27.10
C LEU A 16 -6.06 -14.59 27.73
N THR A 17 -6.23 -14.93 29.01
CA THR A 17 -5.39 -15.94 29.68
C THR A 17 -5.47 -17.36 29.08
N MET A 18 -6.42 -17.62 28.18
CA MET A 18 -6.48 -18.88 27.41
C MET A 18 -5.69 -18.81 26.09
N ILE A 19 -5.37 -17.61 25.60
CA ILE A 19 -4.76 -17.37 24.29
C ILE A 19 -3.24 -17.14 24.47
N PRO A 20 -2.36 -17.88 23.78
CA PRO A 20 -0.93 -17.64 23.79
C PRO A 20 -0.57 -16.27 23.20
N PRO A 21 0.23 -15.43 23.88
CA PRO A 21 0.58 -14.08 23.42
C PRO A 21 1.78 -14.01 22.46
N GLU A 22 2.47 -15.14 22.18
CA GLU A 22 3.73 -15.13 21.43
C GLU A 22 3.58 -14.85 19.92
N ASP A 23 2.43 -15.20 19.33
CA ASP A 23 2.15 -14.94 17.91
C ASP A 23 1.83 -13.47 17.67
N TYR A 24 2.63 -12.83 16.82
CA TYR A 24 2.50 -11.40 16.50
C TYR A 24 1.14 -11.04 15.87
N ALA A 25 0.57 -11.90 15.02
CA ALA A 25 -0.70 -11.61 14.37
C ALA A 25 -1.86 -11.61 15.39
N THR A 26 -1.94 -12.66 16.21
CA THR A 26 -2.88 -12.78 17.34
C THR A 26 -2.70 -11.65 18.35
N TRP A 27 -1.44 -11.30 18.68
CA TRP A 27 -1.11 -10.24 19.62
C TRP A 27 -1.62 -8.85 19.17
N VAL A 28 -1.44 -8.52 17.88
CA VAL A 28 -2.01 -7.29 17.26
C VAL A 28 -3.55 -7.34 17.20
N ASP A 29 -4.12 -8.49 16.83
CA ASP A 29 -5.58 -8.68 16.76
C ASP A 29 -6.26 -8.46 18.13
N MET A 30 -5.65 -8.96 19.21
CA MET A 30 -6.16 -8.75 20.57
C MET A 30 -6.05 -7.27 20.99
N ALA A 31 -4.99 -6.57 20.58
CA ALA A 31 -4.87 -5.12 20.80
C ALA A 31 -6.05 -4.37 20.19
N PHE A 32 -6.39 -4.71 18.94
CA PHE A 32 -7.47 -4.07 18.20
C PHE A 32 -8.85 -4.42 18.79
N ALA A 33 -9.06 -5.69 19.15
CA ALA A 33 -10.29 -6.16 19.80
C ALA A 33 -10.56 -5.46 21.15
N LEU A 34 -9.53 -5.31 21.98
CA LEU A 34 -9.63 -4.68 23.30
C LEU A 34 -9.80 -3.16 23.19
N LYS A 35 -9.08 -2.51 22.27
CA LYS A 35 -9.25 -1.07 22.05
C LYS A 35 -10.61 -0.71 21.46
N GLN A 36 -11.18 -1.57 20.61
CA GLN A 36 -12.55 -1.42 20.13
C GLN A 36 -13.56 -1.57 21.28
N GLY A 37 -13.34 -2.53 22.19
CA GLY A 37 -14.23 -2.80 23.32
C GLY A 37 -14.21 -1.78 24.45
N PHE A 38 -13.01 -1.33 24.86
CA PHE A 38 -12.78 -0.56 26.08
C PHE A 38 -12.13 0.82 25.84
N GLY A 39 -11.89 1.20 24.58
CA GLY A 39 -11.11 2.40 24.24
C GLY A 39 -9.68 2.30 24.77
N GLU A 40 -9.07 3.44 25.12
CA GLU A 40 -7.72 3.48 25.71
C GLU A 40 -7.59 2.70 27.04
N ALA A 41 -8.68 2.49 27.81
CA ALA A 41 -8.64 1.68 29.03
C ALA A 41 -8.38 0.18 28.75
N GLY A 42 -8.55 -0.28 27.51
CA GLY A 42 -8.15 -1.62 27.09
C GLY A 42 -6.64 -1.84 27.06
N PHE A 43 -5.82 -0.79 27.16
CA PHE A 43 -4.36 -0.92 27.09
C PHE A 43 -3.83 -1.77 28.24
N ASP A 44 -4.23 -1.48 29.48
CA ASP A 44 -3.70 -2.16 30.65
C ASP A 44 -4.05 -3.66 30.65
N ILE A 45 -5.28 -4.00 30.21
CA ILE A 45 -5.74 -5.39 30.02
C ILE A 45 -4.86 -6.13 29.00
N TRP A 46 -4.58 -5.48 27.87
CA TRP A 46 -3.79 -6.08 26.79
C TRP A 46 -2.30 -6.18 27.15
N ASP A 47 -1.74 -5.15 27.79
CA ASP A 47 -0.33 -4.99 28.15
C ASP A 47 0.05 -5.87 29.36
N GLU A 48 -0.89 -6.13 30.27
CA GLU A 48 -0.79 -7.17 31.33
C GLU A 48 -0.64 -8.57 30.72
N TRP A 49 -1.55 -8.96 29.82
CA TRP A 49 -1.46 -10.23 29.07
C TRP A 49 -0.18 -10.32 28.24
N SER A 50 0.15 -9.25 27.50
CA SER A 50 1.33 -9.15 26.64
C SER A 50 2.64 -9.42 27.38
N ARG A 51 2.77 -8.97 28.64
CA ARG A 51 3.96 -9.20 29.49
C ARG A 51 4.22 -10.67 29.82
N THR A 52 3.25 -11.56 29.63
CA THR A 52 3.45 -13.00 29.83
C THR A 52 4.25 -13.63 28.69
N ALA A 53 4.34 -12.97 27.53
CA ALA A 53 5.14 -13.42 26.40
C ALA A 53 6.64 -13.22 26.63
N HIS A 54 7.44 -14.27 26.40
CA HIS A 54 8.90 -14.22 26.56
C HIS A 54 9.61 -13.27 25.55
N ASN A 55 8.91 -12.87 24.48
CA ASN A 55 9.34 -11.95 23.43
C ASN A 55 8.76 -10.53 23.58
N TYR A 56 8.09 -10.21 24.70
CA TYR A 56 7.46 -8.91 24.95
C TYR A 56 8.44 -7.72 24.84
N SER A 57 7.94 -6.61 24.30
CA SER A 57 8.64 -5.32 24.28
C SER A 57 7.66 -4.17 24.51
N GLU A 58 7.81 -3.44 25.62
CA GLU A 58 6.96 -2.29 25.96
C GLU A 58 6.98 -1.22 24.85
N ARG A 59 8.12 -1.02 24.18
CA ARG A 59 8.24 -0.10 23.05
C ARG A 59 7.38 -0.56 21.86
N ALA A 60 7.35 -1.87 21.57
CA ALA A 60 6.48 -2.42 20.54
C ALA A 60 5.01 -2.31 20.96
N ALA A 61 4.68 -2.67 22.20
CA ALA A 61 3.32 -2.59 22.75
C ALA A 61 2.73 -1.17 22.60
N ARG A 62 3.47 -0.15 23.06
CA ARG A 62 3.07 1.26 22.90
C ARG A 62 3.01 1.74 21.45
N VAL A 63 3.69 1.11 20.48
CA VAL A 63 3.55 1.44 19.05
C VAL A 63 2.29 0.79 18.46
N THR A 64 2.12 -0.52 18.65
CA THR A 64 0.93 -1.28 18.20
C THR A 64 -0.36 -0.70 18.77
N TRP A 65 -0.38 -0.31 20.05
CA TRP A 65 -1.57 0.30 20.65
C TRP A 65 -1.94 1.68 20.06
N ARG A 66 -0.97 2.40 19.48
CA ARG A 66 -1.21 3.66 18.77
C ARG A 66 -1.57 3.48 17.29
N SER A 67 -1.26 2.34 16.67
CA SER A 67 -1.81 1.98 15.35
C SER A 67 -3.21 1.35 15.44
N ALA A 68 -3.57 0.78 16.60
CA ALA A 68 -4.92 0.36 16.91
C ALA A 68 -5.90 1.56 16.95
N GLY A 69 -7.04 1.41 16.26
CA GLY A 69 -8.11 2.41 16.19
C GLY A 69 -9.47 1.84 16.59
N GLU A 70 -10.27 2.65 17.28
CA GLU A 70 -11.58 2.28 17.85
C GLU A 70 -12.65 1.90 16.81
N SER A 71 -12.38 2.15 15.53
CA SER A 71 -13.23 1.80 14.38
C SER A 71 -12.73 0.58 13.59
N GLY A 72 -11.85 -0.23 14.17
CA GLY A 72 -11.33 -1.47 13.59
C GLY A 72 -12.38 -2.59 13.45
N GLY A 73 -12.11 -3.54 12.55
CA GLY A 73 -12.99 -4.70 12.30
C GLY A 73 -12.84 -5.86 13.30
N LYS A 74 -11.83 -5.81 14.18
CA LYS A 74 -11.64 -6.75 15.31
C LYS A 74 -12.37 -6.17 16.52
N THR A 75 -13.08 -7.03 17.24
CA THR A 75 -13.96 -6.63 18.35
C THR A 75 -13.81 -7.59 19.53
N LEU A 76 -14.42 -7.30 20.68
CA LEU A 76 -14.47 -8.28 21.79
C LEU A 76 -15.06 -9.64 21.37
N ALA A 77 -15.94 -9.68 20.35
CA ALA A 77 -16.44 -10.95 19.79
C ALA A 77 -15.31 -11.78 19.14
N SER A 78 -14.30 -11.13 18.55
CA SER A 78 -13.10 -11.80 18.00
C SER A 78 -12.25 -12.41 19.12
N LEU A 79 -12.06 -11.68 20.23
CA LEU A 79 -11.39 -12.18 21.43
C LEU A 79 -12.13 -13.40 22.00
N PHE A 80 -13.43 -13.31 22.24
CA PHE A 80 -14.20 -14.42 22.81
C PHE A 80 -14.30 -15.63 21.86
N TRP A 81 -14.34 -15.41 20.54
CA TRP A 81 -14.29 -16.50 19.56
C TRP A 81 -12.94 -17.25 19.57
N LEU A 82 -11.82 -16.52 19.64
CA LEU A 82 -10.49 -17.13 19.69
C LEU A 82 -10.26 -17.84 21.03
N ALA A 83 -10.61 -17.21 22.15
CA ALA A 83 -10.57 -17.83 23.47
C ALA A 83 -11.40 -19.13 23.51
N GLN A 84 -12.54 -19.19 22.81
CA GLN A 84 -13.34 -20.42 22.69
C GLN A 84 -12.60 -21.55 21.96
N GLN A 85 -11.76 -21.26 20.96
CA GLN A 85 -10.90 -22.27 20.33
C GLN A 85 -9.87 -22.83 21.33
N HIS A 86 -9.40 -21.99 22.25
CA HIS A 86 -8.55 -22.37 23.37
C HIS A 86 -9.34 -22.90 24.61
N GLY A 87 -10.62 -23.25 24.46
CA GLY A 87 -11.43 -23.91 25.49
C GLY A 87 -12.15 -22.99 26.48
N PHE A 88 -12.20 -21.67 26.25
CA PHE A 88 -12.97 -20.74 27.09
C PHE A 88 -14.48 -20.90 26.89
N ASP A 89 -15.23 -21.19 27.95
CA ASP A 89 -16.69 -21.26 27.87
C ASP A 89 -17.32 -19.84 27.86
N VAL A 90 -17.56 -19.34 26.64
CA VAL A 90 -18.25 -18.07 26.37
C VAL A 90 -19.71 -18.06 26.89
N ARG A 91 -20.36 -19.22 27.01
CA ARG A 91 -21.75 -19.33 27.49
C ARG A 91 -21.81 -19.29 29.01
N ALA A 92 -21.02 -20.12 29.71
CA ALA A 92 -20.95 -20.12 31.17
C ALA A 92 -20.39 -18.80 31.71
N SER A 93 -19.35 -18.24 31.11
CA SER A 93 -18.81 -16.93 31.51
C SER A 93 -19.84 -15.80 31.37
N ARG A 94 -20.67 -15.81 30.31
CA ARG A 94 -21.78 -14.85 30.15
C ARG A 94 -22.92 -15.10 31.16
N ALA A 95 -23.19 -16.36 31.51
CA ALA A 95 -24.15 -16.75 32.55
C ALA A 95 -23.68 -16.35 33.97
N ALA A 96 -22.37 -16.25 34.19
CA ALA A 96 -21.76 -15.88 35.47
C ALA A 96 -21.62 -14.37 35.73
N MET A 97 -21.89 -13.51 34.74
CA MET A 97 -21.90 -12.04 34.91
C MET A 97 -23.11 -11.53 35.71
N ASP A 98 -22.96 -10.34 36.31
CA ASP A 98 -24.03 -9.66 37.05
C ASP A 98 -25.24 -9.33 36.14
N PRO A 99 -26.50 -9.52 36.61
CA PRO A 99 -27.70 -9.12 35.87
C PRO A 99 -27.76 -7.64 35.45
N ALA A 100 -27.17 -6.72 36.21
CA ALA A 100 -27.15 -5.30 35.88
C ALA A 100 -26.28 -5.01 34.64
N ASP A 101 -25.05 -5.53 34.61
CA ASP A 101 -24.15 -5.39 33.46
C ASP A 101 -24.60 -6.22 32.26
N ARG A 102 -25.16 -7.42 32.49
CA ARG A 102 -25.89 -8.17 31.44
C ARG A 102 -27.00 -7.34 30.79
N SER A 103 -27.68 -6.48 31.56
CA SER A 103 -28.74 -5.61 31.05
C SER A 103 -28.21 -4.38 30.30
N ARG A 104 -27.05 -3.83 30.71
CA ARG A 104 -26.31 -2.81 29.94
C ARG A 104 -25.79 -3.37 28.60
N MET A 105 -25.51 -4.67 28.55
CA MET A 105 -25.04 -5.40 27.36
C MET A 105 -26.16 -6.01 26.50
N LEU A 106 -27.44 -5.84 26.85
CA LEU A 106 -28.51 -6.05 25.88
C LEU A 106 -28.34 -5.00 24.77
N PRO A 107 -28.57 -5.35 23.48
CA PRO A 107 -28.36 -4.40 22.40
C PRO A 107 -29.34 -3.25 22.52
N VAL A 108 -28.85 -2.11 23.02
CA VAL A 108 -29.53 -0.81 22.94
C VAL A 108 -29.90 -0.61 21.47
N ARG A 109 -31.20 -0.57 21.19
CA ARG A 109 -31.74 -0.27 19.84
C ARG A 109 -30.93 0.90 19.28
N PRO A 110 -30.29 0.75 18.11
CA PRO A 110 -29.12 1.55 17.73
C PRO A 110 -29.41 3.03 17.94
N SER A 111 -28.73 3.63 18.94
CA SER A 111 -29.05 4.96 19.44
C SER A 111 -29.19 5.93 18.28
N VAL A 112 -30.20 6.80 18.34
CA VAL A 112 -30.59 7.65 17.19
C VAL A 112 -29.42 8.48 16.67
N GLU A 113 -28.40 8.75 17.48
CA GLU A 113 -27.14 9.38 17.10
C GLU A 113 -26.22 8.51 16.23
N LYS A 114 -26.11 7.19 16.45
CA LYS A 114 -25.42 6.28 15.51
C LYS A 114 -26.16 6.21 14.18
N ALA A 115 -27.49 6.23 14.19
CA ALA A 115 -28.29 6.33 12.95
C ALA A 115 -28.12 7.70 12.23
N ARG A 116 -27.85 8.79 12.96
CA ARG A 116 -27.57 10.12 12.39
C ARG A 116 -26.15 10.24 11.80
N HIS A 117 -25.17 9.54 12.34
CA HIS A 117 -23.77 9.59 11.87
C HIS A 117 -23.39 8.47 10.90
N GLY A 118 -24.04 7.30 10.96
CA GLY A 118 -23.83 6.18 10.03
C GLY A 118 -23.83 6.61 8.56
N PRO A 119 -24.88 7.29 8.06
CA PRO A 119 -24.92 7.81 6.69
C PRO A 119 -23.76 8.76 6.34
N GLN A 120 -23.23 9.50 7.31
CA GLN A 120 -22.12 10.44 7.10
C GLN A 120 -20.77 9.69 7.00
N VAL A 121 -20.57 8.67 7.85
CA VAL A 121 -19.39 7.80 7.80
C VAL A 121 -19.41 6.95 6.53
N GLU A 122 -20.56 6.36 6.18
CA GLU A 122 -20.75 5.64 4.92
C GLU A 122 -20.54 6.55 3.70
N ALA A 123 -21.09 7.76 3.69
CA ALA A 123 -20.86 8.72 2.60
C ALA A 123 -19.37 9.09 2.49
N ARG A 124 -18.65 9.24 3.62
CA ARG A 124 -17.20 9.49 3.62
C ARG A 124 -16.39 8.29 3.10
N VAL A 125 -16.79 7.07 3.43
CA VAL A 125 -16.18 5.83 2.90
C VAL A 125 -16.46 5.70 1.40
N ARG A 126 -17.71 5.84 0.97
CA ARG A 126 -18.11 5.80 -0.45
C ARG A 126 -17.43 6.91 -1.27
N ALA A 127 -17.32 8.13 -0.74
CA ALA A 127 -16.60 9.23 -1.41
C ALA A 127 -15.09 8.96 -1.53
N ARG A 128 -14.46 8.36 -0.51
CA ARG A 128 -13.05 7.92 -0.60
C ARG A 128 -12.88 6.83 -1.65
N GLN A 129 -13.74 5.80 -1.62
CA GLN A 129 -13.73 4.71 -2.60
C GLN A 129 -13.95 5.24 -4.03
N ALA A 130 -14.92 6.14 -4.24
CA ALA A 130 -15.15 6.77 -5.53
C ALA A 130 -13.96 7.64 -5.99
N SER A 131 -13.23 8.30 -5.08
CA SER A 131 -12.03 9.04 -5.46
C SER A 131 -10.90 8.11 -5.89
N VAL A 132 -10.64 7.02 -5.16
CA VAL A 132 -9.62 6.03 -5.54
C VAL A 132 -10.04 5.27 -6.81
N ALA A 133 -11.33 5.06 -7.06
CA ALA A 133 -11.83 4.52 -8.32
C ALA A 133 -11.56 5.45 -9.52
N ARG A 134 -11.68 6.78 -9.35
CA ARG A 134 -11.30 7.77 -10.38
C ARG A 134 -9.79 7.75 -10.64
N GLU A 135 -8.98 7.66 -9.59
CA GLU A 135 -7.52 7.57 -9.65
C GLU A 135 -7.06 6.27 -10.34
N ALA A 136 -7.62 5.13 -9.92
CA ALA A 136 -7.46 3.83 -10.57
C ALA A 136 -7.80 3.89 -12.06
N LEU A 137 -8.91 4.55 -12.42
CA LEU A 137 -9.32 4.70 -13.82
C LEU A 137 -8.39 5.62 -14.62
N ALA A 138 -7.81 6.65 -14.00
CA ALA A 138 -6.84 7.54 -14.64
C ALA A 138 -5.53 6.78 -14.94
N ILE A 139 -4.99 6.09 -13.93
CA ILE A 139 -3.80 5.23 -14.07
C ILE A 139 -4.06 4.13 -15.11
N TRP A 140 -5.22 3.45 -15.05
CA TRP A 140 -5.62 2.41 -16.00
C TRP A 140 -5.68 2.90 -17.46
N LYS A 141 -6.17 4.12 -17.68
CA LYS A 141 -6.22 4.75 -19.02
C LYS A 141 -4.84 5.20 -19.51
N TRP A 142 -3.93 5.55 -18.60
CA TRP A 142 -2.55 5.92 -18.92
C TRP A 142 -1.65 4.69 -19.13
N ALA A 143 -1.99 3.57 -18.50
CA ALA A 143 -1.25 2.31 -18.58
C ALA A 143 -1.31 1.66 -19.96
N ARG A 144 -0.15 1.18 -20.42
CA ARG A 144 0.04 0.62 -21.76
C ARG A 144 -0.44 -0.84 -21.81
N PRO A 145 -0.90 -1.35 -22.97
CA PRO A 145 -1.08 -2.80 -23.15
C PRO A 145 0.19 -3.54 -22.73
N VAL A 146 0.05 -4.69 -22.06
CA VAL A 146 1.22 -5.49 -21.65
C VAL A 146 2.00 -5.90 -22.90
N GLY A 147 3.28 -5.55 -22.93
CA GLY A 147 4.17 -5.82 -24.05
C GLY A 147 4.61 -7.29 -24.10
N PRO A 148 5.26 -7.70 -25.20
CA PRO A 148 5.95 -8.99 -25.24
C PRO A 148 7.01 -9.05 -24.12
N GLY A 149 7.21 -10.25 -23.59
CA GLY A 149 8.21 -10.53 -22.56
C GLY A 149 8.10 -9.68 -21.30
N HIS A 150 6.90 -9.52 -20.72
CA HIS A 150 6.76 -8.89 -19.41
C HIS A 150 7.36 -9.82 -18.33
N PRO A 151 8.37 -9.42 -17.53
CA PRO A 151 9.21 -10.38 -16.79
C PRO A 151 8.47 -11.25 -15.79
N TYR A 152 7.45 -10.69 -15.11
CA TYR A 152 6.57 -11.46 -14.23
C TYR A 152 5.82 -12.58 -14.98
N LEU A 153 5.32 -12.30 -16.19
CA LEU A 153 4.54 -13.25 -16.98
C LEU A 153 5.43 -14.32 -17.61
N GLU A 154 6.64 -13.97 -18.04
CA GLU A 154 7.63 -14.95 -18.51
C GLU A 154 8.06 -15.91 -17.41
N ARG A 155 8.40 -15.38 -16.23
CA ARG A 155 8.77 -16.19 -15.05
C ARG A 155 7.65 -17.12 -14.59
N LYS A 156 6.39 -16.71 -14.80
CA LYS A 156 5.18 -17.48 -14.49
C LYS A 156 4.61 -18.25 -15.71
N GLN A 157 5.30 -18.23 -16.86
CA GLN A 157 4.94 -18.91 -18.11
C GLN A 157 3.50 -18.67 -18.60
N VAL A 158 2.94 -17.50 -18.26
CA VAL A 158 1.57 -17.09 -18.61
C VAL A 158 1.56 -16.03 -19.71
N ARG A 159 0.49 -16.01 -20.51
CA ARG A 159 0.31 -15.09 -21.64
C ARG A 159 -0.29 -13.76 -21.16
N PRO A 160 0.12 -12.61 -21.72
CA PRO A 160 -0.60 -11.35 -21.50
C PRO A 160 -2.01 -11.42 -22.10
N VAL A 161 -2.97 -10.73 -21.47
CA VAL A 161 -4.37 -10.65 -21.91
C VAL A 161 -4.83 -9.19 -21.94
N PRO A 162 -5.84 -8.81 -22.77
CA PRO A 162 -6.28 -7.42 -22.90
C PRO A 162 -6.84 -6.78 -21.62
N THR A 163 -7.19 -7.59 -20.61
CA THR A 163 -7.65 -7.16 -19.28
C THR A 163 -6.49 -6.86 -18.30
N LEU A 164 -5.23 -6.82 -18.77
CA LEU A 164 -4.04 -6.37 -18.05
C LEU A 164 -3.38 -5.18 -18.74
N ARG A 165 -2.59 -4.41 -17.98
CA ARG A 165 -1.77 -3.30 -18.46
C ARG A 165 -0.39 -3.30 -17.77
N GLU A 166 0.58 -2.60 -18.32
CA GLU A 166 1.90 -2.40 -17.69
C GLU A 166 2.27 -0.92 -17.57
N LEU A 167 3.10 -0.60 -16.58
CA LEU A 167 3.80 0.68 -16.39
C LEU A 167 5.18 0.45 -15.77
N GLU A 168 6.11 1.37 -15.99
CA GLU A 168 7.38 1.35 -15.24
C GLU A 168 7.14 1.89 -13.82
N ALA A 169 7.83 1.34 -12.82
CA ALA A 169 7.68 1.73 -11.41
C ALA A 169 7.93 3.24 -11.16
N GLU A 170 8.81 3.87 -11.94
CA GLU A 170 9.07 5.32 -11.88
C GLU A 170 7.87 6.16 -12.37
N GLU A 171 7.18 5.72 -13.43
CA GLU A 171 5.98 6.38 -13.95
C GLU A 171 4.83 6.24 -12.96
N LEU A 172 4.67 5.03 -12.39
CA LEU A 172 3.69 4.72 -11.36
C LEU A 172 3.93 5.56 -10.10
N HIS A 173 5.19 5.73 -9.69
CA HIS A 173 5.56 6.66 -8.61
C HIS A 173 5.19 8.12 -8.95
N ALA A 174 5.45 8.57 -10.17
CA ALA A 174 5.15 9.93 -10.61
C ALA A 174 3.63 10.22 -10.70
N LEU A 175 2.82 9.24 -11.08
CA LEU A 175 1.35 9.35 -11.10
C LEU A 175 0.74 9.39 -9.69
N LEU A 176 1.32 8.65 -8.75
CA LEU A 176 0.78 8.47 -7.39
C LEU A 176 1.33 9.48 -6.36
N GLY A 177 2.48 10.10 -6.64
CA GLY A 177 3.21 10.91 -5.67
C GLY A 177 3.86 10.11 -4.52
N TYR A 178 3.65 8.79 -4.47
CA TYR A 178 4.28 7.85 -3.55
C TYR A 178 4.76 6.61 -4.31
N ALA A 179 5.78 5.91 -3.81
CA ALA A 179 6.22 4.65 -4.41
C ALA A 179 5.40 3.49 -3.80
N PRO A 180 4.68 2.67 -4.58
CA PRO A 180 4.00 1.49 -4.07
C PRO A 180 5.00 0.49 -3.46
N ARG A 181 4.60 -0.17 -2.37
CA ARG A 181 5.46 -1.07 -1.58
C ARG A 181 4.83 -2.43 -1.30
N SER A 182 5.69 -3.41 -1.07
CA SER A 182 5.41 -4.74 -0.54
C SER A 182 6.42 -5.01 0.57
N ALA A 183 5.95 -5.28 1.81
CA ALA A 183 6.84 -5.50 2.96
C ALA A 183 7.96 -4.44 3.12
N GLU A 184 7.59 -3.16 3.03
CA GLU A 184 8.47 -1.96 2.99
C GLU A 184 9.40 -1.80 1.78
N GLU A 185 9.60 -2.82 0.94
CA GLU A 185 10.33 -2.67 -0.33
C GLU A 185 9.47 -1.98 -1.39
N PRO A 186 10.00 -1.01 -2.17
CA PRO A 186 9.31 -0.45 -3.32
C PRO A 186 9.24 -1.45 -4.48
N LEU A 187 8.16 -1.39 -5.28
CA LEU A 187 8.08 -2.12 -6.54
C LEU A 187 9.13 -1.59 -7.55
N THR A 188 9.69 -2.45 -8.39
CA THR A 188 10.75 -2.08 -9.36
C THR A 188 10.50 -2.55 -10.79
N GLY A 189 11.11 -1.86 -11.77
CA GLY A 189 11.04 -2.23 -13.19
C GLY A 189 9.63 -2.11 -13.79
N ARG A 190 9.29 -3.00 -14.73
CA ARG A 190 7.94 -3.11 -15.29
C ARG A 190 6.99 -3.75 -14.27
N VAL A 191 5.95 -2.98 -13.93
CA VAL A 191 4.88 -3.33 -13.00
C VAL A 191 3.60 -3.62 -13.80
N LEU A 192 3.08 -4.82 -13.62
CA LEU A 192 1.75 -5.22 -14.04
C LEU A 192 0.71 -4.43 -13.24
N VAL A 193 -0.20 -3.78 -13.97
CA VAL A 193 -1.37 -3.10 -13.45
C VAL A 193 -2.57 -4.02 -13.68
N VAL A 194 -3.24 -4.39 -12.59
CA VAL A 194 -4.37 -5.32 -12.55
C VAL A 194 -5.64 -4.56 -12.12
N PRO A 195 -6.70 -4.50 -12.94
CA PRO A 195 -7.90 -3.73 -12.64
C PRO A 195 -8.83 -4.50 -11.69
N VAL A 196 -9.01 -3.99 -10.47
CA VAL A 196 -9.84 -4.64 -9.44
C VAL A 196 -11.26 -4.08 -9.49
N ARG A 197 -12.23 -4.92 -9.87
CA ARG A 197 -13.65 -4.55 -9.95
C ARG A 197 -14.44 -4.99 -8.72
N ILE A 198 -15.42 -4.20 -8.32
CA ILE A 198 -16.49 -4.59 -7.39
C ILE A 198 -17.82 -4.39 -8.13
N GLY A 199 -18.61 -5.46 -8.26
CA GLY A 199 -19.65 -5.52 -9.30
C GLY A 199 -19.05 -5.21 -10.67
N ASP A 200 -19.78 -4.50 -11.52
CA ASP A 200 -19.29 -4.09 -12.85
C ASP A 200 -18.41 -2.81 -12.82
N THR A 201 -18.10 -2.27 -11.64
CA THR A 201 -17.33 -1.01 -11.47
C THR A 201 -15.86 -1.25 -11.10
N LEU A 202 -14.94 -0.48 -11.70
CA LEU A 202 -13.54 -0.44 -11.26
C LEU A 202 -13.45 0.23 -9.88
N SER A 203 -12.84 -0.43 -8.90
CA SER A 203 -12.73 0.05 -7.52
C SER A 203 -11.30 0.48 -7.15
N THR A 204 -10.30 -0.29 -7.58
CA THR A 204 -8.89 -0.09 -7.22
C THR A 204 -7.97 -0.80 -8.22
N LEU A 205 -6.66 -0.71 -8.01
CA LEU A 205 -5.64 -1.46 -8.75
C LEU A 205 -4.85 -2.37 -7.80
N GLU A 206 -4.51 -3.56 -8.29
CA GLU A 206 -3.38 -4.35 -7.79
C GLU A 206 -2.18 -4.16 -8.72
N LEU A 207 -1.00 -4.10 -8.14
CA LEU A 207 0.26 -3.71 -8.77
C LEU A 207 1.28 -4.81 -8.48
N ILE A 208 1.86 -5.42 -9.51
CA ILE A 208 2.73 -6.60 -9.38
C ILE A 208 4.02 -6.37 -10.17
N ASP A 209 5.19 -6.39 -9.53
CA ASP A 209 6.47 -6.22 -10.24
C ASP A 209 7.03 -7.54 -10.81
N ALA A 210 8.20 -7.46 -11.47
CA ALA A 210 8.92 -8.60 -12.04
C ALA A 210 9.20 -9.70 -10.99
N GLU A 211 9.63 -9.29 -9.79
CA GLU A 211 9.90 -10.13 -8.63
C GLU A 211 8.61 -10.74 -8.05
N GLY A 212 7.45 -10.21 -8.40
CA GLY A 212 6.13 -10.68 -7.97
C GLY A 212 5.70 -10.12 -6.63
N ARG A 213 6.40 -9.10 -6.12
CA ARG A 213 5.96 -8.29 -4.98
C ARG A 213 4.67 -7.58 -5.38
N LYS A 214 3.70 -7.56 -4.45
CA LYS A 214 2.34 -7.06 -4.72
C LYS A 214 2.05 -5.84 -3.86
N SER A 215 1.46 -4.81 -4.47
CA SER A 215 0.95 -3.64 -3.78
C SER A 215 -0.47 -3.31 -4.23
N ALA A 216 -1.24 -2.62 -3.38
CA ALA A 216 -2.58 -2.16 -3.70
C ALA A 216 -2.62 -0.62 -3.70
N LEU A 217 -3.43 -0.04 -4.59
CA LEU A 217 -3.63 1.41 -4.64
C LEU A 217 -4.22 1.94 -3.31
N ALA A 218 -3.62 3.00 -2.77
CA ALA A 218 -3.77 3.36 -1.37
C ALA A 218 -5.21 3.78 -0.99
N GLY A 219 -5.83 3.00 -0.11
CA GLY A 219 -7.20 3.27 0.38
C GLY A 219 -8.32 2.85 -0.58
N GLY A 220 -8.00 2.13 -1.66
CA GLY A 220 -8.99 1.50 -2.53
C GLY A 220 -9.63 0.28 -1.87
N ALA A 221 -10.86 -0.08 -2.29
CA ALA A 221 -11.56 -1.24 -1.74
C ALA A 221 -11.19 -2.51 -2.53
N LYS A 222 -10.59 -3.49 -1.84
CA LYS A 222 -10.25 -4.81 -2.40
C LYS A 222 -11.16 -5.95 -1.90
N SER A 223 -11.87 -5.75 -0.79
CA SER A 223 -12.85 -6.72 -0.27
C SER A 223 -14.08 -6.79 -1.18
N GLY A 224 -14.48 -8.00 -1.59
CA GLY A 224 -15.43 -8.23 -2.68
C GLY A 224 -14.89 -7.88 -4.07
N GLY A 225 -13.61 -7.50 -4.16
CA GLY A 225 -12.93 -7.15 -5.40
C GLY A 225 -12.50 -8.38 -6.19
N TYR A 226 -12.44 -8.28 -7.52
CA TYR A 226 -12.00 -9.38 -8.37
C TYR A 226 -11.38 -8.86 -9.68
N TRP A 227 -10.68 -9.76 -10.37
CA TRP A 227 -10.21 -9.60 -11.75
C TRP A 227 -10.63 -10.82 -12.58
N VAL A 228 -10.72 -10.70 -13.92
CA VAL A 228 -11.19 -11.79 -14.80
C VAL A 228 -10.38 -11.96 -16.08
N VAL A 229 -10.41 -13.19 -16.59
CA VAL A 229 -10.08 -13.56 -17.96
C VAL A 229 -11.29 -14.27 -18.58
N GLU A 230 -11.73 -13.77 -19.74
CA GLU A 230 -12.84 -14.34 -20.50
C GLU A 230 -12.31 -15.40 -21.49
N PRO A 231 -13.11 -16.41 -21.87
CA PRO A 231 -12.75 -17.37 -22.93
C PRO A 231 -12.38 -16.66 -24.24
N ASP A 232 -11.31 -17.13 -24.91
CA ASP A 232 -10.93 -16.64 -26.26
C ASP A 232 -12.09 -16.74 -27.27
N ARG A 233 -13.00 -17.71 -27.06
CA ARG A 233 -14.27 -17.86 -27.79
C ARG A 233 -15.33 -18.46 -26.87
N PHE A 234 -16.41 -17.73 -26.63
CA PHE A 234 -17.67 -18.34 -26.19
C PHE A 234 -18.21 -19.24 -27.31
N ARG A 235 -18.79 -20.39 -26.96
CA ARG A 235 -19.54 -21.25 -27.90
C ARG A 235 -21.02 -21.03 -27.64
N ASP A 236 -21.79 -20.74 -28.68
CA ASP A 236 -23.23 -20.47 -28.56
C ASP A 236 -23.95 -21.65 -27.86
N GLY A 237 -24.73 -21.33 -26.83
CA GLY A 237 -25.46 -22.31 -26.01
C GLY A 237 -24.62 -23.16 -25.04
N ALA A 238 -23.29 -23.06 -25.04
CA ALA A 238 -22.44 -23.81 -24.11
C ALA A 238 -22.26 -23.05 -22.78
N LEU A 239 -22.70 -23.65 -21.68
CA LEU A 239 -22.25 -23.23 -20.35
C LEU A 239 -20.73 -23.38 -20.28
N THR A 240 -20.04 -22.33 -19.84
CA THR A 240 -18.60 -22.35 -19.61
C THR A 240 -18.35 -22.33 -18.11
N PRO A 241 -17.56 -23.27 -17.55
CA PRO A 241 -17.23 -23.28 -16.13
C PRO A 241 -16.55 -21.98 -15.67
N ILE A 242 -16.77 -21.64 -14.40
CA ILE A 242 -16.17 -20.49 -13.74
C ILE A 242 -15.11 -20.98 -12.76
N LEU A 243 -13.84 -20.71 -13.07
CA LEU A 243 -12.71 -20.98 -12.21
C LEU A 243 -12.48 -19.82 -11.24
N ILE A 244 -12.41 -20.09 -9.94
CA ILE A 244 -12.12 -19.09 -8.90
C ILE A 244 -10.74 -19.39 -8.29
N ALA A 245 -9.75 -18.56 -8.61
CA ALA A 245 -8.38 -18.68 -8.10
C ALA A 245 -8.02 -17.55 -7.13
N GLU A 246 -6.96 -17.73 -6.34
CA GLU A 246 -6.41 -16.66 -5.52
C GLU A 246 -5.64 -15.64 -6.37
N GLY A 247 -4.61 -16.10 -7.09
CA GLY A 247 -3.69 -15.24 -7.84
C GLY A 247 -4.10 -14.94 -9.27
N VAL A 248 -3.61 -13.81 -9.80
CA VAL A 248 -3.70 -13.44 -11.22
C VAL A 248 -3.00 -14.49 -12.11
N ALA A 249 -1.81 -14.94 -11.70
CA ALA A 249 -1.04 -15.95 -12.42
C ALA A 249 -1.75 -17.32 -12.39
N THR A 250 -2.21 -17.76 -11.21
CA THR A 250 -3.06 -18.94 -11.02
C THR A 250 -4.30 -18.93 -11.93
N ALA A 251 -4.99 -17.79 -12.03
CA ALA A 251 -6.15 -17.60 -12.90
C ALA A 251 -5.78 -17.66 -14.40
N LEU A 252 -4.65 -17.08 -14.81
CA LEU A 252 -4.13 -17.13 -16.19
C LEU A 252 -3.71 -18.54 -16.60
N ALA A 253 -2.97 -19.25 -15.74
CA ALA A 253 -2.52 -20.62 -15.99
C ALA A 253 -3.73 -21.57 -16.17
N ALA A 254 -4.74 -21.44 -15.30
CA ALA A 254 -5.96 -22.23 -15.40
C ALA A 254 -6.79 -21.88 -16.66
N TRP A 255 -6.88 -20.60 -17.04
CA TRP A 255 -7.51 -20.16 -18.30
C TRP A 255 -6.77 -20.73 -19.53
N GLN A 256 -5.43 -20.66 -19.56
CA GLN A 256 -4.59 -21.23 -20.62
C GLN A 256 -4.76 -22.75 -20.76
N ALA A 257 -4.90 -23.45 -19.64
CA ALA A 257 -5.04 -24.90 -19.58
C ALA A 257 -6.43 -25.40 -20.03
N THR A 258 -7.48 -24.62 -19.75
CA THR A 258 -8.89 -25.04 -19.91
C THR A 258 -9.60 -24.39 -21.09
N GLY A 259 -9.33 -23.11 -21.36
CA GLY A 259 -10.15 -22.21 -22.17
C GLY A 259 -11.39 -21.64 -21.46
N TRP A 260 -11.54 -21.87 -20.15
CA TRP A 260 -12.73 -21.50 -19.37
C TRP A 260 -12.67 -20.11 -18.75
N PHE A 261 -13.81 -19.62 -18.29
CA PHE A 261 -13.90 -18.32 -17.62
C PHE A 261 -13.16 -18.37 -16.28
N SER A 262 -12.27 -17.41 -16.03
CA SER A 262 -11.36 -17.46 -14.88
C SER A 262 -11.37 -16.15 -14.10
N VAL A 263 -11.35 -16.27 -12.77
CA VAL A 263 -11.49 -15.16 -11.81
C VAL A 263 -10.32 -15.22 -10.83
N ALA A 264 -9.62 -14.11 -10.63
CA ALA A 264 -8.72 -13.95 -9.49
C ALA A 264 -9.44 -13.19 -8.36
N ALA A 265 -9.47 -13.78 -7.17
CA ALA A 265 -9.94 -13.14 -5.94
C ALA A 265 -8.88 -12.21 -5.30
N LEU A 266 -7.63 -12.26 -5.80
CA LEU A 266 -6.51 -11.40 -5.45
C LEU A 266 -5.98 -11.54 -4.00
N SER A 267 -6.62 -12.34 -3.16
CA SER A 267 -6.13 -12.80 -1.84
C SER A 267 -7.03 -13.89 -1.26
N SER A 268 -6.44 -14.83 -0.53
CA SER A 268 -7.09 -15.95 0.18
C SER A 268 -8.35 -15.53 0.94
N GLY A 269 -8.23 -14.56 1.85
CA GLY A 269 -9.33 -14.01 2.64
C GLY A 269 -10.49 -13.40 1.84
N ASN A 270 -10.34 -13.22 0.52
CA ASN A 270 -11.36 -12.70 -0.38
C ASN A 270 -11.97 -13.78 -1.31
N LEU A 271 -11.40 -15.00 -1.38
CA LEU A 271 -11.89 -16.12 -2.21
C LEU A 271 -13.39 -16.37 -2.03
N ARG A 272 -13.86 -16.45 -0.78
CA ARG A 272 -15.27 -16.71 -0.46
C ARG A 272 -16.20 -15.58 -0.92
N LEU A 273 -15.75 -14.33 -0.90
CA LEU A 273 -16.55 -13.17 -1.35
C LEU A 273 -16.65 -13.15 -2.88
N ALA A 274 -15.54 -13.41 -3.58
CA ALA A 274 -15.53 -13.55 -5.03
C ALA A 274 -16.43 -14.73 -5.49
N ALA A 275 -16.22 -15.92 -4.93
CA ALA A 275 -17.03 -17.10 -5.26
C ALA A 275 -18.53 -16.90 -4.97
N ALA A 276 -18.90 -16.28 -3.83
CA ALA A 276 -20.30 -16.03 -3.51
C ALA A 276 -20.96 -15.02 -4.46
N MET A 277 -20.21 -14.02 -4.93
CA MET A 277 -20.70 -13.06 -5.93
C MET A 277 -20.92 -13.73 -7.29
N TRP A 278 -19.99 -14.57 -7.76
CA TRP A 278 -20.16 -15.32 -9.02
C TRP A 278 -21.28 -16.35 -8.95
N ARG A 279 -21.41 -17.11 -7.85
CA ARG A 279 -22.56 -18.01 -7.60
C ARG A 279 -23.89 -17.25 -7.55
N GLY A 280 -23.92 -16.05 -6.98
CA GLY A 280 -25.11 -15.20 -6.97
C GLY A 280 -25.49 -14.65 -8.35
N ARG A 281 -24.50 -14.39 -9.22
CA ARG A 281 -24.71 -13.91 -10.60
C ARG A 281 -25.08 -15.04 -11.57
N TYR A 282 -24.59 -16.26 -11.33
CA TYR A 282 -24.88 -17.46 -12.13
C TYR A 282 -25.15 -18.68 -11.23
N PRO A 283 -26.38 -18.83 -10.68
CA PRO A 283 -26.72 -19.88 -9.73
C PRO A 283 -26.42 -21.30 -10.25
N GLU A 284 -26.73 -21.57 -11.52
CA GLU A 284 -26.58 -22.88 -12.17
C GLU A 284 -25.19 -23.12 -12.80
N ALA A 285 -24.22 -22.21 -12.62
CA ALA A 285 -22.91 -22.37 -13.25
C ALA A 285 -22.08 -23.49 -12.60
N GLU A 286 -21.35 -24.25 -13.41
CA GLU A 286 -20.29 -25.11 -12.91
C GLU A 286 -19.16 -24.22 -12.36
N MET A 287 -18.83 -24.38 -11.08
CA MET A 287 -17.84 -23.54 -10.39
C MET A 287 -16.80 -24.41 -9.70
N LEU A 288 -15.52 -24.06 -9.91
CA LEU A 288 -14.38 -24.78 -9.37
C LEU A 288 -13.42 -23.78 -8.71
N VAL A 289 -13.27 -23.90 -7.39
CA VAL A 289 -12.31 -23.11 -6.61
C VAL A 289 -10.95 -23.79 -6.70
N LEU A 290 -9.92 -23.03 -7.04
CA LEU A 290 -8.55 -23.52 -7.19
C LEU A 290 -7.80 -23.31 -5.87
N ALA A 291 -7.33 -24.41 -5.26
CA ALA A 291 -6.55 -24.34 -4.04
C ALA A 291 -5.10 -23.88 -4.27
N ASP A 292 -4.59 -23.14 -3.29
CA ASP A 292 -3.17 -22.98 -2.99
C ASP A 292 -2.91 -23.86 -1.75
N LEU A 293 -2.00 -24.84 -1.85
CA LEU A 293 -1.68 -25.79 -0.77
C LEU A 293 -0.91 -25.15 0.41
N GLY A 294 -0.51 -23.89 0.30
CA GLY A 294 0.02 -23.08 1.39
C GLY A 294 -1.08 -22.47 2.27
N ALA A 295 -0.88 -21.22 2.69
CA ALA A 295 -1.82 -20.51 3.58
C ALA A 295 -3.20 -20.22 2.95
N GLY A 296 -3.34 -20.36 1.63
CA GLY A 296 -4.62 -20.22 0.92
C GLY A 296 -5.59 -21.39 1.12
N TYR A 297 -5.10 -22.59 1.51
CA TYR A 297 -5.86 -23.84 1.40
C TYR A 297 -7.23 -23.82 2.09
N GLU A 298 -7.27 -23.51 3.39
CA GLU A 298 -8.54 -23.45 4.12
C GLU A 298 -9.46 -22.33 3.61
N HIS A 299 -8.92 -21.23 3.10
CA HIS A 299 -9.75 -20.19 2.48
C HIS A 299 -10.42 -20.67 1.18
N ALA A 300 -9.70 -21.42 0.34
CA ALA A 300 -10.25 -22.03 -0.87
C ALA A 300 -11.33 -23.07 -0.53
N LYS A 301 -11.06 -23.94 0.45
CA LYS A 301 -11.98 -24.97 0.96
C LYS A 301 -13.26 -24.37 1.58
N GLN A 302 -13.14 -23.32 2.39
CA GLN A 302 -14.29 -22.60 2.94
C GLN A 302 -15.06 -21.79 1.87
N ALA A 303 -14.39 -21.35 0.79
CA ALA A 303 -15.04 -20.73 -0.36
C ALA A 303 -15.85 -21.76 -1.18
N ALA A 304 -15.29 -22.94 -1.44
CA ALA A 304 -15.95 -24.03 -2.14
C ALA A 304 -17.20 -24.50 -1.40
N LEU A 305 -17.04 -24.94 -0.15
CA LEU A 305 -18.13 -25.36 0.75
C LEU A 305 -19.18 -24.27 0.92
N GLY A 306 -18.75 -23.03 1.15
CA GLY A 306 -19.62 -21.88 1.40
C GLY A 306 -20.39 -21.35 0.18
N THR A 307 -20.21 -21.94 -1.01
CA THR A 307 -20.85 -21.51 -2.27
C THR A 307 -21.38 -22.67 -3.12
N SER A 308 -21.36 -23.90 -2.60
CA SER A 308 -21.68 -25.12 -3.36
C SER A 308 -20.87 -25.20 -4.66
N SER A 309 -19.58 -24.88 -4.59
CA SER A 309 -18.62 -25.01 -5.68
C SER A 309 -17.69 -26.20 -5.38
N LEU A 310 -17.13 -26.81 -6.43
CA LEU A 310 -16.11 -27.85 -6.26
C LEU A 310 -14.77 -27.23 -5.86
N LEU A 311 -13.87 -28.05 -5.30
CA LEU A 311 -12.49 -27.68 -4.98
C LEU A 311 -11.54 -28.52 -5.85
N ALA A 312 -10.63 -27.87 -6.57
CA ALA A 312 -9.50 -28.51 -7.22
C ALA A 312 -8.22 -28.27 -6.41
N GLU A 313 -7.42 -29.33 -6.25
CA GLU A 313 -6.12 -29.28 -5.56
C GLU A 313 -5.00 -29.59 -6.57
N PRO A 314 -3.93 -28.78 -6.66
CA PRO A 314 -2.84 -29.05 -7.59
C PRO A 314 -2.04 -30.27 -7.13
N ARG A 315 -1.57 -31.09 -8.09
CA ARG A 315 -0.83 -32.34 -7.81
C ARG A 315 0.65 -32.15 -8.13
N PHE A 316 1.51 -32.36 -7.14
CA PHE A 316 2.97 -32.24 -7.27
C PHE A 316 3.69 -33.54 -6.91
N ALA A 317 4.87 -33.77 -7.48
CA ALA A 317 5.80 -34.78 -6.96
C ALA A 317 6.39 -34.31 -5.61
N PRO A 318 6.61 -35.18 -4.60
CA PRO A 318 7.07 -34.78 -3.26
C PRO A 318 8.38 -33.94 -3.25
N GLN A 319 9.26 -34.22 -4.20
CA GLN A 319 10.54 -33.55 -4.41
C GLN A 319 10.51 -32.37 -5.40
N ALA A 320 9.34 -32.00 -5.93
CA ALA A 320 9.21 -30.87 -6.86
C ALA A 320 9.58 -29.54 -6.17
N ARG A 321 10.34 -28.69 -6.86
CA ARG A 321 10.76 -27.36 -6.37
C ARG A 321 10.82 -26.36 -7.52
N ILE A 322 10.50 -25.10 -7.25
CA ILE A 322 10.69 -23.97 -8.17
C ILE A 322 11.60 -22.96 -7.47
N ALA A 323 12.73 -22.59 -8.09
CA ALA A 323 13.77 -21.72 -7.51
C ALA A 323 14.36 -22.15 -6.14
N GLY A 324 13.94 -23.29 -5.58
CA GLY A 324 14.31 -23.79 -4.25
C GLY A 324 13.09 -24.00 -3.34
N ASP A 325 11.99 -23.30 -3.62
CA ASP A 325 10.76 -23.32 -2.83
C ASP A 325 9.85 -24.51 -3.19
N VAL A 326 8.96 -24.86 -2.25
CA VAL A 326 7.90 -25.86 -2.46
C VAL A 326 6.79 -25.22 -3.29
N PRO A 327 6.40 -25.81 -4.44
CA PRO A 327 5.30 -25.29 -5.25
C PRO A 327 3.97 -25.52 -4.54
N THR A 328 3.02 -24.58 -4.66
CA THR A 328 1.73 -24.69 -3.93
C THR A 328 0.48 -24.45 -4.76
N ASP A 329 0.54 -23.78 -5.91
CA ASP A 329 -0.65 -23.42 -6.71
C ASP A 329 -0.67 -24.01 -8.14
N PHE A 330 -1.77 -23.80 -8.87
CA PHE A 330 -1.95 -24.32 -10.23
C PHE A 330 -1.05 -23.66 -11.29
N ASP A 331 -0.46 -22.52 -11.00
CA ASP A 331 0.48 -21.85 -11.88
C ASP A 331 1.90 -22.43 -11.69
N ASP A 332 2.31 -22.69 -10.46
CA ASP A 332 3.50 -23.51 -10.18
C ASP A 332 3.37 -24.91 -10.81
N MET A 333 2.17 -25.50 -10.77
CA MET A 333 1.88 -26.77 -11.45
C MET A 333 1.98 -26.66 -12.98
N ALA A 334 1.56 -25.53 -13.58
CA ALA A 334 1.70 -25.28 -15.00
C ALA A 334 3.18 -25.12 -15.42
N VAL A 335 4.01 -24.49 -14.59
CA VAL A 335 5.47 -24.36 -14.80
C VAL A 335 6.19 -25.72 -14.71
N LEU A 336 5.73 -26.61 -13.82
CA LEU A 336 6.37 -27.92 -13.59
C LEU A 336 5.88 -29.05 -14.51
N SER A 337 4.60 -29.07 -14.85
CA SER A 337 3.93 -30.17 -15.58
C SER A 337 3.30 -29.75 -16.92
N GLY A 338 3.35 -28.46 -17.25
CA GLY A 338 2.74 -27.89 -18.44
C GLY A 338 1.22 -27.66 -18.30
N PRO A 339 0.65 -26.74 -19.10
CA PRO A 339 -0.77 -26.40 -19.04
C PRO A 339 -1.70 -27.54 -19.48
N GLY A 340 -1.20 -28.54 -20.22
CA GLY A 340 -1.98 -29.73 -20.60
C GLY A 340 -2.43 -30.54 -19.39
N VAL A 341 -1.49 -30.91 -18.51
CA VAL A 341 -1.75 -31.71 -17.31
C VAL A 341 -2.63 -30.95 -16.30
N VAL A 342 -2.42 -29.64 -16.17
CA VAL A 342 -3.33 -28.77 -15.40
C VAL A 342 -4.75 -28.82 -15.97
N GLY A 343 -4.89 -28.74 -17.30
CA GLY A 343 -6.18 -28.76 -17.97
C GLY A 343 -6.89 -30.11 -17.88
N GLU A 344 -6.13 -31.21 -17.84
CA GLU A 344 -6.67 -32.56 -17.59
C GLU A 344 -7.18 -32.67 -16.15
N LEU A 345 -6.38 -32.29 -15.16
CA LEU A 345 -6.77 -32.30 -13.73
C LEU A 345 -8.00 -31.43 -13.45
N LEU A 346 -8.09 -30.23 -14.05
CA LEU A 346 -9.25 -29.35 -13.86
C LEU A 346 -10.52 -29.88 -14.56
N ARG A 347 -10.39 -30.68 -15.62
CA ARG A 347 -11.52 -31.41 -16.26
C ARG A 347 -11.91 -32.65 -15.46
N GLU A 348 -10.94 -33.38 -14.91
CA GLU A 348 -11.15 -34.47 -13.95
C GLU A 348 -11.89 -33.97 -12.70
N SER A 349 -11.50 -32.83 -12.14
CA SER A 349 -12.11 -32.24 -10.94
C SER A 349 -13.54 -31.74 -11.14
N LEU A 350 -13.99 -31.56 -12.38
CA LEU A 350 -15.31 -31.02 -12.72
C LEU A 350 -16.25 -32.07 -13.32
N TYR A 351 -15.74 -32.92 -14.21
CA TYR A 351 -16.50 -33.94 -14.95
C TYR A 351 -16.13 -35.38 -14.58
N GLY A 352 -15.04 -35.58 -13.84
CA GLY A 352 -14.72 -36.85 -13.19
C GLY A 352 -15.67 -37.09 -12.02
N ALA A 353 -16.89 -37.49 -12.33
CA ALA A 353 -17.82 -38.00 -11.33
C ALA A 353 -17.15 -39.14 -10.56
N PRO A 354 -17.32 -39.24 -9.23
CA PRO A 354 -16.93 -40.45 -8.53
C PRO A 354 -17.72 -41.61 -9.15
N GLN A 355 -17.03 -42.69 -9.51
CA GLN A 355 -17.70 -43.97 -9.58
C GLN A 355 -18.21 -44.24 -8.16
N ARG A 356 -19.52 -44.05 -7.97
CA ARG A 356 -20.21 -44.79 -6.91
C ARG A 356 -20.08 -46.25 -7.31
N ASP A 357 -19.46 -47.04 -6.46
CA ASP A 357 -19.53 -48.49 -6.53
C ASP A 357 -20.99 -48.90 -6.33
N VAL A 358 -21.75 -48.93 -7.44
CA VAL A 358 -22.98 -49.69 -7.55
C VAL A 358 -22.56 -51.14 -7.67
N ALA A 359 -22.12 -51.71 -6.55
CA ALA A 359 -21.88 -53.13 -6.43
C ALA A 359 -23.18 -53.88 -6.75
N ASP A 360 -23.10 -54.87 -7.63
CA ASP A 360 -24.27 -55.56 -8.17
C ASP A 360 -25.18 -56.15 -7.08
N GLY A 361 -26.48 -55.96 -7.22
CA GLY A 361 -27.48 -56.33 -6.21
C GLY A 361 -28.89 -56.54 -6.74
N GLU A 362 -29.06 -56.89 -8.02
CA GLU A 362 -30.40 -57.08 -8.63
C GLU A 362 -30.88 -58.54 -8.57
N ALA A 363 -31.37 -58.95 -7.38
CA ALA A 363 -32.35 -60.03 -7.14
C ALA A 363 -32.75 -59.97 -5.64
N ASP A 364 -34.01 -60.11 -5.19
CA ASP A 364 -35.23 -60.66 -5.83
C ASP A 364 -36.49 -59.89 -5.33
N ARG A 365 -37.69 -60.34 -5.73
CA ARG A 365 -39.00 -59.68 -5.59
C ARG A 365 -39.70 -59.99 -4.25
N GLN A 366 -40.31 -58.98 -3.62
CA GLN A 366 -41.79 -58.89 -3.46
C GLN A 366 -42.26 -57.65 -2.64
N PRO A 367 -43.49 -57.13 -2.85
CA PRO A 367 -44.01 -55.98 -2.11
C PRO A 367 -45.08 -56.34 -1.05
N VAL A 368 -44.95 -55.83 0.19
CA VAL A 368 -46.03 -55.90 1.22
C VAL A 368 -46.18 -54.60 2.03
N VAL A 369 -47.24 -53.86 1.65
CA VAL A 369 -48.22 -53.05 2.43
C VAL A 369 -47.97 -52.70 3.93
N ALA A 370 -48.34 -51.44 4.29
CA ALA A 370 -48.78 -50.95 5.63
C ALA A 370 -47.72 -50.74 6.75
N GLN A 371 -47.92 -49.92 7.79
CA GLN A 371 -48.78 -48.74 8.06
C GLN A 371 -48.26 -48.00 9.33
N GLY A 372 -48.74 -46.78 9.61
CA GLY A 372 -48.54 -46.07 10.90
C GLY A 372 -47.30 -45.15 10.92
N SER A 373 -47.34 -43.91 11.42
CA SER A 373 -47.66 -43.43 12.79
C SER A 373 -46.58 -43.80 13.82
N GLY A 374 -46.03 -42.87 14.61
CA GLY A 374 -46.32 -41.43 14.76
C GLY A 374 -45.96 -40.96 16.17
N ASP A 375 -45.56 -39.70 16.33
CA ASP A 375 -45.10 -39.06 17.58
C ASP A 375 -43.90 -39.75 18.30
N ALA A 376 -43.30 -39.17 19.36
CA ALA A 376 -42.75 -37.82 19.57
C ALA A 376 -41.99 -37.79 20.92
N LEU A 377 -41.22 -36.72 21.16
CA LEU A 377 -40.75 -36.22 22.47
C LEU A 377 -39.57 -36.93 23.23
N LYS A 378 -38.55 -36.10 23.52
CA LYS A 378 -37.76 -35.97 24.79
C LYS A 378 -36.56 -36.90 25.05
N GLU A 379 -35.35 -36.34 25.28
CA GLU A 379 -34.83 -35.74 26.54
C GLU A 379 -34.84 -36.78 27.71
N ASP A 380 -33.74 -37.11 28.41
CA ASP A 380 -32.39 -36.50 28.47
C ASP A 380 -31.36 -37.41 29.22
N HIS A 381 -30.08 -37.00 29.23
CA HIS A 381 -29.04 -37.21 30.26
C HIS A 381 -28.19 -38.53 30.40
N ALA A 382 -26.88 -38.26 30.58
CA ALA A 382 -25.91 -38.89 31.51
C ALA A 382 -25.09 -40.15 31.14
N MET A 383 -23.90 -39.89 30.57
CA MET A 383 -22.56 -40.27 31.08
C MET A 383 -22.33 -41.65 31.74
N GLY A 384 -21.47 -42.48 31.10
CA GLY A 384 -20.82 -43.63 31.71
C GLY A 384 -19.46 -43.96 31.08
N ASN A 385 -18.35 -43.59 31.72
CA ASN A 385 -17.00 -44.03 31.34
C ASN A 385 -16.76 -45.50 31.76
N VAL A 386 -15.71 -46.16 31.19
CA VAL A 386 -14.60 -46.82 31.93
C VAL A 386 -13.78 -47.82 31.06
N LYS A 387 -12.51 -47.44 30.75
CA LYS A 387 -11.26 -48.27 30.80
C LYS A 387 -11.11 -49.53 29.88
N GLU A 388 -9.95 -50.19 29.74
CA GLU A 388 -8.58 -49.98 30.30
C GLU A 388 -7.42 -50.44 29.37
N LYS A 389 -6.24 -49.80 29.54
CA LYS A 389 -4.84 -50.33 29.56
C LYS A 389 -4.39 -51.54 28.70
N LEU A 390 -3.15 -51.44 28.23
CA LEU A 390 -2.01 -52.12 28.90
C LEU A 390 -0.76 -51.21 28.95
N VAL A 391 0.24 -51.59 29.77
CA VAL A 391 1.41 -50.78 30.18
C VAL A 391 2.66 -51.67 30.28
N GLY A 392 3.86 -51.09 30.10
CA GLY A 392 5.14 -51.72 30.44
C GLY A 392 6.26 -50.69 30.56
N ASP A 393 6.73 -50.43 31.78
CA ASP A 393 7.67 -49.35 32.13
C ASP A 393 9.16 -49.78 32.11
N GLY A 394 10.09 -48.80 32.13
CA GLY A 394 11.54 -49.02 32.12
C GLY A 394 12.41 -47.77 32.39
N GLU A 395 12.55 -47.41 33.66
CA GLU A 395 13.45 -46.45 34.34
C GLU A 395 14.87 -46.15 33.76
N VAL A 396 15.62 -45.09 34.14
CA VAL A 396 15.38 -43.70 34.62
C VAL A 396 16.75 -42.95 34.71
N SER A 397 16.75 -41.61 34.87
CA SER A 397 17.93 -40.73 35.19
C SER A 397 18.89 -40.36 34.02
N GLY A 398 19.48 -39.15 33.93
CA GLY A 398 19.23 -37.91 34.69
C GLY A 398 20.26 -36.76 34.50
N ARG A 399 19.76 -35.50 34.58
CA ARG A 399 20.48 -34.20 34.84
C ARG A 399 21.45 -33.57 33.79
N ARG A 400 21.01 -32.39 33.27
CA ARG A 400 21.73 -31.07 33.12
C ARG A 400 22.98 -30.90 32.19
N ARG A 401 22.87 -29.88 31.29
CA ARG A 401 23.77 -28.68 31.09
C ARG A 401 25.32 -28.90 31.15
N THR A 402 26.19 -28.50 30.22
CA THR A 402 26.34 -27.22 29.47
C THR A 402 27.41 -27.20 28.34
N SER A 403 27.22 -26.39 27.27
CA SER A 403 28.17 -25.46 26.58
C SER A 403 29.65 -25.76 26.18
N ARG A 404 30.11 -25.04 25.12
CA ARG A 404 31.50 -24.60 24.73
C ARG A 404 32.44 -25.50 23.86
N ARG A 405 32.50 -25.15 22.57
CA ARG A 405 33.66 -24.52 21.84
C ARG A 405 35.11 -24.79 22.34
N ARG A 406 35.93 -25.56 21.59
CA ARG A 406 37.23 -25.13 21.00
C ARG A 406 37.89 -26.17 20.04
N SER A 407 39.08 -25.83 19.53
CA SER A 407 39.90 -26.44 18.47
C SER A 407 41.14 -27.20 19.00
N ASP A 408 41.94 -27.79 18.09
CA ASP A 408 43.43 -27.69 17.90
C ASP A 408 43.93 -28.95 17.10
N HIS A 409 44.74 -28.88 16.01
CA HIS A 409 46.21 -28.66 15.85
C HIS A 409 47.12 -29.75 16.50
N GLN A 410 48.28 -30.18 15.96
CA GLN A 410 49.12 -29.81 14.76
C GLN A 410 49.81 -31.13 14.21
N ASP A 411 50.84 -31.26 13.36
CA ASP A 411 51.92 -30.40 12.80
C ASP A 411 52.42 -30.86 11.38
N ALA A 412 53.72 -30.76 11.03
CA ALA A 412 54.33 -30.98 9.68
C ALA A 412 55.55 -31.99 9.70
N PRO A 413 56.58 -32.06 8.77
CA PRO A 413 57.20 -31.02 7.89
C PRO A 413 57.68 -31.43 6.44
N GLU A 414 58.29 -30.43 5.76
CA GLU A 414 59.27 -30.44 4.62
C GLU A 414 58.82 -30.52 3.12
N PRO A 415 59.55 -29.87 2.15
CA PRO A 415 58.89 -29.19 1.01
C PRO A 415 59.56 -29.15 -0.41
N THR A 416 58.83 -28.57 -1.39
CA THR A 416 59.30 -27.84 -2.62
C THR A 416 59.97 -28.63 -3.79
N PRO A 417 60.05 -28.09 -5.04
CA PRO A 417 59.84 -26.69 -5.51
C PRO A 417 58.94 -26.45 -6.76
N GLN A 418 58.84 -25.17 -7.17
CA GLN A 418 58.32 -24.59 -8.44
C GLN A 418 56.77 -24.58 -8.65
N GLU A 419 56.11 -23.54 -9.21
CA GLU A 419 56.58 -22.20 -9.66
C GLU A 419 55.45 -21.12 -9.74
N SER A 420 55.80 -19.87 -9.36
CA SER A 420 55.52 -18.56 -10.03
C SER A 420 54.12 -18.07 -10.50
N THR A 421 53.75 -16.77 -10.45
CA THR A 421 54.27 -15.56 -9.74
C THR A 421 53.24 -14.41 -9.75
N SER A 422 53.26 -13.55 -8.72
CA SER A 422 52.65 -12.19 -8.67
C SER A 422 53.72 -11.12 -9.06
N PRO A 423 53.72 -9.81 -8.68
CA PRO A 423 52.68 -8.89 -8.16
C PRO A 423 52.71 -7.48 -8.84
N ALA A 424 52.06 -6.46 -8.24
CA ALA A 424 52.36 -5.03 -8.47
C ALA A 424 53.63 -4.56 -7.69
N PRO A 425 54.16 -3.34 -7.94
CA PRO A 425 54.38 -2.42 -6.82
C PRO A 425 54.32 -0.90 -7.14
N GLU A 426 54.26 -0.07 -6.09
CA GLU A 426 54.74 1.34 -6.09
C GLU A 426 56.23 1.40 -5.70
N PRO A 427 56.93 2.54 -5.92
CA PRO A 427 57.57 3.17 -4.75
C PRO A 427 57.63 4.72 -4.78
N THR A 428 58.00 5.30 -3.64
CA THR A 428 58.17 6.74 -3.38
C THR A 428 59.59 7.27 -3.61
N THR A 429 59.71 8.61 -3.63
CA THR A 429 60.81 9.44 -3.06
C THR A 429 61.53 10.39 -4.05
N ALA A 430 61.32 11.70 -3.80
CA ALA A 430 62.15 12.89 -4.08
C ALA A 430 63.14 12.95 -5.26
N GLN A 431 63.03 14.03 -6.05
CA GLN A 431 64.13 15.00 -6.23
C GLN A 431 63.61 16.38 -6.69
N ALA A 432 64.50 17.38 -6.74
CA ALA A 432 64.18 18.77 -7.01
C ALA A 432 64.96 19.32 -8.21
N GLN A 433 64.45 20.41 -8.81
CA GLN A 433 65.15 21.29 -9.77
C GLN A 433 65.50 20.64 -11.15
N SER A 434 65.58 21.36 -12.28
CA SER A 434 65.04 22.68 -12.66
C SER A 434 65.28 22.94 -14.16
N GLN A 435 64.41 23.73 -14.81
CA GLN A 435 64.61 24.33 -16.16
C GLN A 435 64.59 23.28 -17.33
N SER A 436 64.38 23.62 -18.61
CA SER A 436 64.42 24.93 -19.29
C SER A 436 63.48 25.04 -20.54
N GLN A 437 62.99 26.27 -20.78
CA GLN A 437 62.80 26.97 -22.07
C GLN A 437 61.98 26.38 -23.25
N SER A 438 60.85 27.04 -23.56
CA SER A 438 60.54 27.69 -24.86
C SER A 438 59.20 28.46 -24.71
N GLN A 439 59.14 29.77 -24.51
CA GLN A 439 59.51 30.95 -25.33
C GLN A 439 58.72 31.17 -26.64
N SER A 440 57.63 31.94 -26.54
CA SER A 440 57.22 33.09 -27.39
C SER A 440 55.82 33.56 -26.94
N GLN A 441 55.53 34.75 -26.39
CA GLN A 441 55.91 36.17 -26.56
C GLN A 441 55.23 36.95 -27.70
N SER A 442 54.13 37.65 -27.36
CA SER A 442 53.84 39.08 -27.61
C SER A 442 52.70 39.47 -26.65
N GLN A 443 52.78 40.47 -25.74
CA GLN A 443 52.88 41.94 -25.91
C GLN A 443 51.61 42.55 -26.56
N SER A 444 51.02 43.66 -26.09
CA SER A 444 51.52 44.80 -25.26
C SER A 444 50.51 45.21 -24.16
N GLN A 445 50.92 45.72 -22.98
CA GLN A 445 51.07 47.15 -22.57
C GLN A 445 49.85 48.07 -22.89
N SER A 446 49.45 49.06 -22.06
CA SER A 446 50.27 49.94 -21.20
C SER A 446 49.48 50.75 -20.12
N GLN A 447 50.12 51.02 -18.96
CA GLN A 447 50.18 52.32 -18.22
C GLN A 447 48.89 52.97 -17.62
N SER A 448 48.93 53.83 -16.58
CA SER A 448 49.92 54.11 -15.49
C SER A 448 49.43 55.17 -14.48
N GLN A 449 49.83 55.07 -13.19
CA GLN A 449 50.12 56.21 -12.26
C GLN A 449 48.94 57.16 -11.87
N SER A 450 48.97 58.01 -10.82
CA SER A 450 49.71 58.07 -9.53
C SER A 450 49.21 59.23 -8.63
N GLN A 451 49.25 59.10 -7.29
CA GLN A 451 49.35 60.20 -6.29
C GLN A 451 48.17 61.24 -6.25
N SER A 452 47.93 62.08 -5.22
CA SER A 452 48.28 62.12 -3.77
C SER A 452 47.40 63.20 -3.06
N GLN A 453 47.70 63.53 -1.79
CA GLN A 453 47.28 64.72 -0.99
C GLN A 453 46.09 64.63 -0.01
N SER A 454 46.42 64.97 1.24
CA SER A 454 45.63 65.66 2.28
C SER A 454 46.35 67.02 2.54
N PRO A 455 46.00 67.91 3.51
CA PRO A 455 44.94 67.89 4.55
C PRO A 455 44.13 69.21 4.64
N ASP A 456 43.34 69.42 5.70
CA ASP A 456 43.63 70.43 6.75
C ASP A 456 42.74 70.23 8.01
N ALA A 457 42.86 71.07 9.05
CA ALA A 457 42.29 70.85 10.39
C ALA A 457 41.61 72.08 11.06
N ASP A 458 41.04 71.83 12.26
CA ASP A 458 40.86 72.73 13.44
C ASP A 458 39.41 72.94 13.96
N ARG A 459 39.31 73.04 15.30
CA ARG A 459 38.26 73.66 16.17
C ARG A 459 37.10 72.87 16.82
N ARG A 460 37.41 72.46 18.07
CA ARG A 460 36.72 72.80 19.35
C ARG A 460 35.58 71.91 19.89
N GLU A 461 35.49 71.93 21.22
CA GLU A 461 34.71 71.04 22.09
C GLU A 461 33.35 71.64 22.54
N ALA A 462 32.38 70.76 22.84
CA ALA A 462 31.39 70.94 23.91
C ALA A 462 30.74 69.59 24.31
N ASP A 463 30.41 69.44 25.59
CA ASP A 463 29.97 68.24 26.32
C ASP A 463 28.89 67.30 25.72
N ALA A 464 29.17 65.98 25.82
CA ALA A 464 28.40 64.88 26.44
C ALA A 464 26.86 64.67 26.21
N PRO A 465 26.29 63.46 26.50
CA PRO A 465 26.89 62.16 26.85
C PRO A 465 26.47 60.98 25.93
N ARG A 466 27.15 59.82 26.11
CA ARG A 466 26.79 58.44 25.67
C ARG A 466 25.64 58.25 24.66
N ALA A 467 25.99 57.89 23.42
CA ALA A 467 25.09 57.18 22.52
C ALA A 467 25.11 55.66 22.79
N GLU A 468 23.95 55.01 22.71
CA GLU A 468 23.83 53.55 22.62
C GLU A 468 24.21 53.07 21.19
N PRO A 469 24.71 51.84 21.00
CA PRO A 469 25.00 51.32 19.67
C PRO A 469 23.70 51.18 18.85
N PRO A 470 23.65 51.68 17.60
CA PRO A 470 22.45 51.59 16.78
C PRO A 470 22.09 50.12 16.48
N PRO A 471 20.80 49.76 16.47
CA PRO A 471 20.38 48.37 16.24
C PRO A 471 20.80 47.88 14.86
N ALA A 472 21.28 46.64 14.79
CA ALA A 472 21.75 46.03 13.56
C ALA A 472 20.66 46.01 12.47
N HIS A 473 21.07 46.20 11.21
CA HIS A 473 20.17 46.17 10.06
C HIS A 473 19.43 44.83 9.98
N ALA A 474 18.15 44.82 10.37
CA ALA A 474 17.26 43.69 10.18
C ALA A 474 17.03 43.50 8.66
N ALA A 475 17.62 42.45 8.08
CA ALA A 475 17.43 42.11 6.68
C ALA A 475 15.93 41.93 6.37
N GLY A 476 15.46 42.61 5.32
CA GLY A 476 14.05 42.97 5.15
C GLY A 476 13.06 41.82 5.28
N ALA A 477 12.28 41.81 6.36
CA ALA A 477 11.02 41.09 6.40
C ALA A 477 10.06 41.76 5.41
N SER A 478 9.62 41.02 4.38
CA SER A 478 8.70 41.54 3.37
C SER A 478 7.44 42.10 4.03
N ALA A 479 7.14 43.36 3.73
CA ALA A 479 5.98 44.07 4.27
C ALA A 479 4.70 43.42 3.74
N ARG A 480 4.05 42.60 4.57
CA ARG A 480 2.79 41.93 4.23
C ARG A 480 1.76 42.97 3.81
N HIS A 481 1.46 43.01 2.51
CA HIS A 481 0.37 43.81 1.98
C HIS A 481 -0.93 43.32 2.65
N GLN A 482 -1.81 44.25 3.02
CA GLN A 482 -3.06 43.88 3.67
C GLN A 482 -3.98 43.25 2.63
N VAL A 483 -4.44 42.03 2.90
CA VAL A 483 -5.35 41.31 2.00
C VAL A 483 -6.69 42.05 2.00
N GLY A 484 -7.07 42.60 0.85
CA GLY A 484 -8.27 43.40 0.67
C GLY A 484 -9.52 42.53 0.45
N GLU A 485 -10.54 43.11 -0.17
CA GLU A 485 -11.81 42.43 -0.45
C GLU A 485 -11.75 41.49 -1.67
N PRO A 486 -12.75 40.61 -1.89
CA PRO A 486 -12.80 39.75 -3.05
C PRO A 486 -12.86 40.59 -4.33
N LEU A 487 -12.13 40.17 -5.35
CA LEU A 487 -12.03 40.91 -6.62
C LEU A 487 -13.35 40.96 -7.38
N TYR A 488 -14.20 39.95 -7.19
CA TYR A 488 -15.55 39.85 -7.74
C TYR A 488 -16.41 38.90 -6.87
N GLY A 489 -17.73 39.01 -7.01
CA GLY A 489 -18.72 38.21 -6.32
C GLY A 489 -18.66 36.73 -6.69
N LEU A 490 -18.92 35.83 -5.72
CA LEU A 490 -19.01 34.40 -6.04
C LEU A 490 -20.22 34.11 -6.93
N ASP A 491 -21.28 34.89 -6.84
CA ASP A 491 -22.46 34.87 -7.70
C ASP A 491 -22.11 35.04 -9.18
N GLU A 492 -21.14 35.91 -9.52
CA GLU A 492 -20.68 36.18 -10.90
C GLU A 492 -20.05 34.95 -11.59
N VAL A 493 -19.46 34.00 -10.84
CA VAL A 493 -18.93 32.75 -11.40
C VAL A 493 -20.10 31.90 -11.97
N PRO A 494 -20.09 31.49 -13.25
CA PRO A 494 -21.21 30.74 -13.84
C PRO A 494 -21.59 29.47 -13.08
N GLY A 495 -22.89 29.15 -13.05
CA GLY A 495 -23.42 27.95 -12.37
C GLY A 495 -22.77 26.64 -12.82
N GLU A 496 -22.46 26.55 -14.11
CA GLU A 496 -21.76 25.40 -14.72
C GLU A 496 -20.32 25.25 -14.20
N ILE A 497 -19.59 26.36 -14.03
CA ILE A 497 -18.22 26.38 -13.49
C ILE A 497 -18.23 25.98 -12.00
N LYS A 498 -19.24 26.43 -11.24
CA LYS A 498 -19.48 25.97 -9.85
C LYS A 498 -19.79 24.47 -9.78
N ALA A 499 -20.67 23.97 -10.65
CA ALA A 499 -21.01 22.54 -10.71
C ALA A 499 -19.81 21.68 -11.14
N LEU A 500 -18.98 22.16 -12.06
CA LEU A 500 -17.77 21.50 -12.51
C LEU A 500 -16.72 21.40 -11.39
N ALA A 501 -16.59 22.45 -10.56
CA ALA A 501 -15.78 22.39 -9.34
C ALA A 501 -16.33 21.37 -8.32
N GLN A 502 -17.65 21.33 -8.11
CA GLN A 502 -18.28 20.34 -7.22
C GLN A 502 -18.10 18.89 -7.72
N HIS A 503 -18.16 18.68 -9.03
CA HIS A 503 -17.89 17.38 -9.64
C HIS A 503 -16.42 16.96 -9.53
N ARG A 504 -15.47 17.91 -9.68
CA ARG A 504 -14.04 17.63 -9.58
C ARG A 504 -13.58 17.41 -8.14
N PHE A 505 -13.85 18.39 -7.26
CA PHE A 505 -13.28 18.49 -5.91
C PHE A 505 -14.27 18.09 -4.79
N GLY A 506 -15.56 17.95 -5.10
CA GLY A 506 -16.58 17.36 -4.20
C GLY A 506 -17.76 18.29 -3.89
N ALA A 507 -18.91 17.69 -3.59
CA ALA A 507 -20.17 18.43 -3.37
C ALA A 507 -20.22 19.31 -2.09
N GLN A 508 -19.25 19.17 -1.18
CA GLN A 508 -19.14 19.96 0.06
C GLN A 508 -17.84 20.77 0.14
N ILE A 509 -17.42 21.35 -0.99
CA ILE A 509 -16.34 22.33 -1.04
C ILE A 509 -16.85 23.74 -0.69
N ARG A 510 -16.08 24.46 0.13
CA ARG A 510 -16.17 25.92 0.24
C ARG A 510 -15.69 26.53 -1.07
N MET A 511 -16.47 27.49 -1.57
CA MET A 511 -16.14 28.27 -2.76
C MET A 511 -15.72 29.68 -2.37
N ALA A 512 -14.72 30.22 -3.06
CA ALA A 512 -14.26 31.59 -2.88
C ALA A 512 -13.74 32.16 -4.21
N THR A 513 -13.72 33.48 -4.30
CA THR A 513 -13.01 34.25 -5.33
C THR A 513 -11.69 34.79 -4.74
N PRO A 514 -10.69 35.13 -5.56
CA PRO A 514 -9.45 35.76 -5.10
C PRO A 514 -9.75 37.10 -4.41
N ARG A 515 -8.83 37.51 -3.53
CA ARG A 515 -8.85 38.81 -2.86
C ARG A 515 -7.77 39.73 -3.41
N GLU A 516 -7.99 41.03 -3.31
CA GLU A 516 -6.96 42.04 -3.58
C GLU A 516 -5.72 41.78 -2.69
N ASN A 517 -4.53 41.81 -3.29
CA ASN A 517 -3.27 41.44 -2.62
C ASN A 517 -3.30 40.01 -2.00
N GLY A 518 -4.18 39.14 -2.50
CA GLY A 518 -4.49 37.83 -1.94
C GLY A 518 -3.54 36.70 -2.35
N GLY A 519 -3.42 35.71 -1.46
CA GLY A 519 -2.58 34.54 -1.63
C GLY A 519 -1.27 34.62 -0.83
N PRO A 520 -0.18 33.96 -1.29
CA PRO A 520 -0.13 33.05 -2.43
C PRO A 520 -1.03 31.82 -2.23
N TYR A 521 -2.01 31.66 -3.10
CA TYR A 521 -2.82 30.47 -3.25
C TYR A 521 -1.97 29.36 -3.87
N ARG A 522 -2.09 28.11 -3.37
CA ARG A 522 -1.23 26.98 -3.73
C ARG A 522 -2.03 25.70 -3.79
N GLY A 523 -1.72 24.87 -4.78
CA GLY A 523 -2.34 23.56 -4.95
C GLY A 523 -2.60 23.23 -6.41
N GLU A 524 -3.36 22.15 -6.59
CA GLU A 524 -3.74 21.60 -7.88
C GLU A 524 -4.78 22.49 -8.57
N VAL A 525 -4.65 22.68 -9.90
CA VAL A 525 -5.62 23.42 -10.71
C VAL A 525 -6.39 22.54 -11.69
N PHE A 526 -7.67 22.87 -11.85
CA PHE A 526 -8.52 22.42 -12.94
C PHE A 526 -8.76 23.59 -13.90
N ASN A 527 -8.59 23.35 -15.19
CA ASN A 527 -8.55 24.40 -16.21
C ASN A 527 -9.83 24.44 -17.04
N THR A 528 -10.39 25.64 -17.24
CA THR A 528 -11.56 25.90 -18.08
C THR A 528 -11.25 27.03 -19.08
N GLU A 529 -12.19 27.38 -19.95
CA GLU A 529 -11.96 28.43 -20.96
C GLU A 529 -11.72 29.81 -20.33
N HIS A 530 -12.42 30.16 -19.25
CA HIS A 530 -12.38 31.51 -18.64
C HIS A 530 -11.91 31.53 -17.18
N TYR A 531 -11.88 30.38 -16.50
CA TYR A 531 -11.45 30.27 -15.11
C TYR A 531 -10.37 29.20 -14.91
N LEU A 532 -9.42 29.50 -14.03
CA LEU A 532 -8.52 28.52 -13.42
C LEU A 532 -9.03 28.21 -12.01
N ILE A 533 -9.46 26.98 -11.76
CA ILE A 533 -10.08 26.57 -10.49
C ILE A 533 -9.02 25.88 -9.63
N GLN A 534 -8.56 26.51 -8.56
CA GLN A 534 -7.50 25.96 -7.69
C GLN A 534 -8.06 25.32 -6.42
N GLU A 535 -7.67 24.09 -6.12
CA GLU A 535 -7.86 23.50 -4.78
C GLU A 535 -6.79 24.07 -3.83
N VAL A 536 -7.20 24.98 -2.93
CA VAL A 536 -6.29 25.60 -1.94
C VAL A 536 -6.31 24.88 -0.59
N SER A 537 -7.25 23.96 -0.39
CA SER A 537 -7.27 22.96 0.68
C SER A 537 -8.30 21.87 0.35
N THR A 538 -8.25 20.75 1.06
CA THR A 538 -9.12 19.55 0.89
C THR A 538 -10.63 19.78 1.00
N ARG A 539 -11.07 21.01 1.29
CA ARG A 539 -12.48 21.46 1.29
C ARG A 539 -12.65 22.91 0.81
N SER A 540 -11.70 23.49 0.09
CA SER A 540 -11.84 24.87 -0.42
C SER A 540 -11.21 25.05 -1.79
N VAL A 541 -12.01 25.59 -2.72
CA VAL A 541 -11.56 26.01 -4.05
C VAL A 541 -11.58 27.53 -4.19
N VAL A 542 -10.66 28.05 -4.98
CA VAL A 542 -10.66 29.44 -5.44
C VAL A 542 -10.84 29.46 -6.96
N PHE A 543 -11.81 30.23 -7.44
CA PHE A 543 -11.99 30.47 -8.88
C PHE A 543 -11.20 31.70 -9.27
N HIS A 544 -10.20 31.57 -10.15
CA HIS A 544 -9.43 32.69 -10.66
C HIS A 544 -9.87 33.01 -12.10
N ALA A 545 -10.31 34.24 -12.37
CA ALA A 545 -10.68 34.67 -13.72
C ALA A 545 -9.44 34.88 -14.58
N LYS A 546 -9.39 34.26 -15.76
CA LYS A 546 -8.19 34.27 -16.62
C LYS A 546 -7.86 35.62 -17.24
N SER A 547 -8.85 36.51 -17.35
CA SER A 547 -8.65 37.93 -17.70
C SER A 547 -7.61 38.62 -16.80
N ASP A 548 -7.53 38.16 -15.54
CA ASP A 548 -6.77 38.79 -14.48
C ASP A 548 -5.45 38.03 -14.19
N LEU A 549 -5.11 37.01 -15.00
CA LEU A 549 -3.99 36.10 -14.76
C LEU A 549 -2.83 36.29 -15.75
N GLU A 550 -1.65 36.61 -15.22
CA GLU A 550 -0.37 36.55 -15.94
C GLU A 550 0.33 35.20 -15.71
N PHE A 551 0.42 34.37 -16.75
CA PHE A 551 1.25 33.18 -16.73
C PHE A 551 2.74 33.56 -16.94
N VAL A 552 3.54 33.44 -15.88
CA VAL A 552 4.92 33.97 -15.81
C VAL A 552 5.96 33.20 -16.65
N SER A 553 5.53 32.22 -17.44
CA SER A 553 6.40 31.47 -18.35
C SER A 553 5.62 30.95 -19.55
N ASP A 554 6.26 30.92 -20.71
CA ASP A 554 5.63 30.50 -21.96
C ASP A 554 5.20 29.02 -21.90
N ARG A 555 5.87 28.19 -21.08
CA ARG A 555 5.42 26.82 -20.81
C ARG A 555 4.07 26.77 -20.10
N LEU A 556 3.83 27.63 -19.09
CA LEU A 556 2.53 27.66 -18.42
C LEU A 556 1.45 28.25 -19.33
N ARG A 557 1.78 29.29 -20.11
CA ARG A 557 0.87 29.86 -21.11
C ARG A 557 0.46 28.82 -22.16
N TRP A 558 1.43 28.10 -22.73
CA TRP A 558 1.17 27.00 -23.67
C TRP A 558 0.37 25.85 -23.03
N MET A 559 0.66 25.50 -21.77
CA MET A 559 -0.14 24.52 -21.04
C MET A 559 -1.57 25.00 -20.77
N ASP A 560 -1.81 26.31 -20.69
CA ASP A 560 -3.16 26.87 -20.58
C ASP A 560 -3.91 26.78 -21.91
N GLU A 561 -3.31 27.33 -22.97
CA GLU A 561 -3.81 27.35 -24.35
C GLU A 561 -4.19 25.95 -24.86
N ASN A 562 -3.44 24.92 -24.45
CA ASN A 562 -3.63 23.53 -24.86
C ASN A 562 -4.43 22.69 -23.83
N GLN A 563 -5.07 23.34 -22.85
CA GLN A 563 -5.86 22.71 -21.76
C GLN A 563 -5.09 21.71 -20.87
N ARG A 564 -3.75 21.75 -20.90
CA ARG A 564 -2.83 20.83 -20.19
C ARG A 564 -2.45 21.25 -18.77
N LEU A 565 -2.98 22.36 -18.26
CA LEU A 565 -2.90 22.71 -16.82
C LEU A 565 -3.79 21.83 -15.91
N ASN A 566 -4.68 21.00 -16.47
CA ASN A 566 -5.53 20.10 -15.67
C ASN A 566 -4.69 19.11 -14.84
N GLY A 567 -4.77 19.22 -13.51
CA GLY A 567 -3.98 18.43 -12.57
C GLY A 567 -2.55 18.96 -12.35
N ALA A 568 -2.20 20.12 -12.91
CA ALA A 568 -0.92 20.77 -12.63
C ALA A 568 -0.92 21.43 -11.25
N GLU A 569 0.25 21.53 -10.63
CA GLU A 569 0.46 22.28 -9.39
C GLU A 569 1.00 23.68 -9.69
N VAL A 570 0.32 24.70 -9.17
CA VAL A 570 0.69 26.11 -9.38
C VAL A 570 0.58 26.91 -8.09
N GLN A 571 1.19 28.09 -8.10
CA GLN A 571 1.03 29.12 -7.08
C GLN A 571 0.48 30.38 -7.75
N VAL A 572 -0.64 30.92 -7.25
CA VAL A 572 -1.20 32.20 -7.72
C VAL A 572 -1.09 33.24 -6.61
N GLY A 573 -0.43 34.36 -6.87
CA GLY A 573 -0.36 35.50 -5.94
C GLY A 573 -0.84 36.76 -6.63
N TYR A 574 -1.66 37.57 -5.94
CA TYR A 574 -2.20 38.82 -6.48
C TYR A 574 -1.42 40.03 -5.99
N ASP A 575 -1.26 41.00 -6.89
CA ASP A 575 -0.74 42.34 -6.64
C ASP A 575 -1.81 43.33 -7.11
N GLY A 576 -2.43 44.05 -6.18
CA GLY A 576 -3.74 44.65 -6.38
C GLY A 576 -4.74 43.61 -6.89
N THR A 577 -5.31 43.86 -8.08
CA THR A 577 -6.27 42.98 -8.77
C THR A 577 -5.63 41.94 -9.70
N HIS A 578 -4.33 42.00 -9.97
CA HIS A 578 -3.69 41.16 -11.01
C HIS A 578 -2.98 39.96 -10.40
N GLY A 579 -3.34 38.74 -10.83
CA GLY A 579 -2.78 37.49 -10.34
C GLY A 579 -1.63 36.98 -11.20
N LYS A 580 -0.48 36.64 -10.60
CA LYS A 580 0.65 36.02 -11.29
C LYS A 580 0.71 34.52 -10.99
N VAL A 581 0.72 33.70 -12.04
CA VAL A 581 0.69 32.23 -11.94
C VAL A 581 2.08 31.65 -12.13
N TYR A 582 2.64 31.10 -11.05
CA TYR A 582 3.94 30.45 -10.99
C TYR A 582 3.82 28.92 -10.97
N PRO A 583 4.79 28.17 -11.51
CA PRO A 583 4.84 26.73 -11.31
C PRO A 583 5.17 26.42 -9.84
N TRP A 584 4.49 25.44 -9.25
CA TRP A 584 4.70 25.03 -7.86
C TRP A 584 4.89 23.51 -7.80
N ASP A 585 5.53 23.03 -6.73
CA ASP A 585 5.82 21.62 -6.50
C ASP A 585 5.59 21.36 -5.00
N ARG A 586 4.54 20.60 -4.65
CA ARG A 586 4.13 20.35 -3.26
C ARG A 586 5.20 19.63 -2.46
N ALA A 587 5.96 18.72 -3.07
CA ALA A 587 7.06 18.05 -2.42
C ALA A 587 8.19 19.04 -2.11
N ARG A 588 8.42 20.00 -3.02
CA ARG A 588 9.38 21.09 -2.81
C ARG A 588 8.99 22.01 -1.65
N ASP A 589 7.77 22.53 -1.64
CA ASP A 589 7.23 23.41 -0.58
C ASP A 589 7.28 22.72 0.79
N LEU A 590 6.94 21.43 0.83
CA LEU A 590 6.95 20.63 2.05
C LEU A 590 8.34 20.47 2.66
N LEU A 591 9.38 20.15 1.86
CA LEU A 591 10.74 20.07 2.40
C LEU A 591 11.28 21.45 2.79
N GLU A 592 11.04 22.49 1.98
CA GLU A 592 11.45 23.87 2.30
C GLU A 592 10.88 24.32 3.65
N ARG A 593 9.60 24.00 3.94
CA ARG A 593 8.96 24.29 5.23
C ARG A 593 9.40 23.37 6.36
N THR A 594 9.67 22.10 6.09
CA THR A 594 10.21 21.16 7.09
C THR A 594 11.60 21.60 7.54
N VAL A 595 12.49 21.95 6.59
CA VAL A 595 13.82 22.49 6.88
C VAL A 595 13.73 23.81 7.63
N ALA A 596 12.87 24.75 7.20
CA ALA A 596 12.66 26.01 7.95
C ALA A 596 12.17 25.78 9.39
N SER A 597 11.30 24.79 9.62
CA SER A 597 10.87 24.40 10.96
C SER A 597 11.99 23.78 11.78
N LEU A 598 12.82 22.91 11.19
CA LEU A 598 13.97 22.31 11.86
C LEU A 598 15.02 23.35 12.25
N LYS A 599 15.33 24.32 11.37
CA LYS A 599 16.20 25.47 11.69
C LYS A 599 15.66 26.32 12.83
N LYS A 600 14.34 26.59 12.84
CA LYS A 600 13.69 27.31 13.94
C LYS A 600 13.89 26.58 15.28
N SER A 601 13.60 25.28 15.32
CA SER A 601 13.78 24.48 16.53
C SER A 601 15.25 24.27 16.92
N ALA A 602 16.17 24.19 15.96
CA ALA A 602 17.61 24.16 16.23
C ALA A 602 18.06 25.42 17.00
N ARG A 603 17.69 26.60 16.50
CA ARG A 603 17.97 27.90 17.15
C ARG A 603 17.30 28.02 18.53
N GLU A 604 16.06 27.53 18.67
CA GLU A 604 15.33 27.52 19.95
C GLU A 604 15.96 26.60 21.01
N VAL A 605 16.65 25.53 20.59
CA VAL A 605 17.39 24.60 21.47
C VAL A 605 18.87 25.02 21.64
N GLY A 606 19.30 26.11 21.01
CA GLY A 606 20.66 26.64 21.13
C GLY A 606 21.71 25.96 20.24
N PHE A 607 21.30 25.18 19.23
CA PHE A 607 22.22 24.74 18.18
C PHE A 607 22.62 25.94 17.31
N GLY A 608 23.92 26.07 17.04
CA GLY A 608 24.49 27.16 16.27
C GLY A 608 24.22 27.06 14.76
N ASN A 609 24.69 28.10 14.04
CA ASN A 609 24.52 28.26 12.60
C ASN A 609 25.07 27.08 11.76
N ASP A 610 25.96 26.26 12.31
CA ASP A 610 26.51 25.07 11.67
C ASP A 610 25.41 24.03 11.35
N LEU A 611 24.39 23.90 12.20
CA LEU A 611 23.26 23.01 11.94
C LEU A 611 22.32 23.57 10.86
N ASP A 612 22.15 24.89 10.80
CA ASP A 612 21.42 25.55 9.71
C ASP A 612 22.10 25.30 8.36
N ALA A 613 23.43 25.42 8.30
CA ALA A 613 24.22 25.14 7.10
C ALA A 613 24.19 23.65 6.70
N MET A 614 24.25 22.74 7.68
CA MET A 614 24.08 21.30 7.44
C MET A 614 22.68 20.97 6.89
N LEU A 615 21.63 21.62 7.42
CA LEU A 615 20.26 21.46 6.92
C LEU A 615 20.11 22.00 5.49
N ASP A 616 20.72 23.14 5.15
CA ASP A 616 20.80 23.63 3.76
C ASP A 616 21.52 22.64 2.84
N GLN A 617 22.66 22.07 3.28
CA GLN A 617 23.42 21.11 2.48
C GLN A 617 22.63 19.82 2.24
N LEU A 618 21.91 19.30 3.24
CA LEU A 618 21.03 18.13 3.11
C LEU A 618 19.84 18.42 2.20
N GLN A 619 19.25 19.61 2.28
CA GLN A 619 18.17 20.05 1.41
C GLN A 619 18.64 20.16 -0.06
N ALA A 620 19.75 20.85 -0.30
CA ALA A 620 20.34 21.01 -1.63
C ALA A 620 20.73 19.65 -2.24
N THR A 621 21.32 18.75 -1.45
CA THR A 621 21.66 17.38 -1.88
C THR A 621 20.40 16.58 -2.25
N SER A 622 19.31 16.74 -1.49
CA SER A 622 18.03 16.09 -1.79
C SER A 622 17.42 16.62 -3.10
N TRP A 623 17.54 17.92 -3.38
CA TRP A 623 17.11 18.54 -4.63
C TRP A 623 17.97 18.16 -5.83
N THR A 624 19.28 18.05 -5.65
CA THR A 624 20.18 17.54 -6.69
C THR A 624 19.78 16.14 -7.11
N ARG A 625 19.62 15.20 -6.15
CA ARG A 625 19.15 13.82 -6.42
C ARG A 625 17.77 13.78 -7.10
N ALA A 626 16.80 14.55 -6.60
CA ALA A 626 15.46 14.59 -7.18
C ALA A 626 15.45 15.17 -8.61
N ARG A 627 16.31 16.16 -8.90
CA ARG A 627 16.49 16.73 -10.24
C ARG A 627 17.22 15.77 -11.18
N GLU A 628 18.22 15.06 -10.68
CA GLU A 628 18.99 14.07 -11.44
C GLU A 628 18.12 12.86 -11.82
N ALA A 629 17.30 12.34 -10.90
CA ALA A 629 16.31 11.30 -11.20
C ALA A 629 15.31 11.77 -12.27
N ARG A 630 14.72 12.97 -12.11
CA ARG A 630 13.81 13.56 -13.12
C ARG A 630 14.50 13.78 -14.48
N ALA A 631 15.80 14.11 -14.50
CA ALA A 631 16.57 14.30 -15.74
C ALA A 631 16.93 12.96 -16.41
N ALA A 632 17.31 11.94 -15.64
CA ALA A 632 17.60 10.60 -16.12
C ALA A 632 16.36 9.94 -16.75
N ALA A 633 15.21 10.00 -16.07
CA ALA A 633 13.94 9.52 -16.62
C ALA A 633 13.56 10.23 -17.93
N LEU A 634 13.77 11.56 -18.02
CA LEU A 634 13.53 12.32 -19.24
C LEU A 634 14.50 11.94 -20.39
N ALA A 635 15.76 11.65 -20.08
CA ALA A 635 16.74 11.19 -21.06
C ALA A 635 16.38 9.80 -21.58
N GLN A 636 16.12 8.83 -20.70
CA GLN A 636 15.70 7.47 -21.06
C GLN A 636 14.40 7.47 -21.88
N SER A 637 13.43 8.32 -21.52
CA SER A 637 12.19 8.50 -22.30
C SER A 637 12.47 8.99 -23.72
N LYS A 638 13.35 9.99 -23.90
CA LYS A 638 13.76 10.48 -25.23
C LYS A 638 14.51 9.42 -26.03
N GLU A 639 15.39 8.66 -25.39
CA GLU A 639 16.13 7.58 -26.05
C GLU A 639 15.23 6.45 -26.52
N ARG A 640 14.22 6.04 -25.74
CA ARG A 640 13.23 5.04 -26.19
C ARG A 640 12.45 5.55 -27.40
N VAL A 641 11.91 6.77 -27.35
CA VAL A 641 11.16 7.37 -28.47
C VAL A 641 12.03 7.51 -29.74
N GLY A 642 13.32 7.82 -29.60
CA GLY A 642 14.26 7.82 -30.72
C GLY A 642 14.44 6.45 -31.35
N ARG A 643 14.74 5.43 -30.54
CA ARG A 643 14.94 4.04 -31.01
C ARG A 643 13.67 3.45 -31.63
N GLU A 644 12.49 3.78 -31.09
CA GLU A 644 11.19 3.39 -31.65
C GLU A 644 10.95 4.02 -33.04
N GLN A 645 11.35 5.28 -33.25
CA GLN A 645 11.25 5.95 -34.56
C GLN A 645 12.26 5.39 -35.58
N GLU A 646 13.48 5.05 -35.16
CA GLU A 646 14.48 4.40 -36.01
C GLU A 646 14.04 2.99 -36.43
N GLN A 647 13.51 2.18 -35.50
CA GLN A 647 13.00 0.84 -35.80
C GLN A 647 11.76 0.88 -36.71
N GLY A 648 10.89 1.89 -36.57
CA GLY A 648 9.75 2.10 -37.46
C GLY A 648 10.15 2.41 -38.91
N GLN A 649 11.23 3.16 -39.13
CA GLN A 649 11.74 3.46 -40.47
C GLN A 649 12.52 2.30 -41.11
N GLY A 650 13.11 1.42 -40.30
CA GLY A 650 13.80 0.21 -40.76
C GLY A 650 12.91 -0.84 -41.41
N GLN A 651 11.58 -0.75 -41.27
CA GLN A 651 10.61 -1.70 -41.84
C GLN A 651 9.94 -1.21 -43.14
N GLN A 652 10.40 -0.11 -43.74
CA GLN A 652 9.86 0.45 -45.00
C GLN A 652 10.94 0.68 -46.08
N ARG A 653 11.94 -0.21 -46.15
CA ARG A 653 12.97 -0.24 -47.20
C ARG A 653 13.25 -1.65 -47.69
#